data_AF-A0AAN9AZW8-F1
#
_entry.id   AF-A0AAN9AZW8-F1
#
_cell.length_a   1.000
_cell.length_b   1.000
_cell.length_c   1.000
_cell.angle_alpha   90.00
_cell.angle_beta   90.00
_cell.angle_gamma   90.00
#
_symmetry.space_group_name_H-M   'P 1'
#
loop_
_entity.id
_entity.type
_entity.pdbx_description
1 polymer ?
#
loop_
_entity_poly.entity_id
_entity_poly.type
_entity_poly.pdbx_seq_one_letter_code
_entity_poly.pdbx_strand_id
1 'polypeptide(L)'
;MTLPLAFLAACMIALCQGQGHDLTLEAGARGPEVVKAVVEKIRSSCVFPENRQFLRRVAHVVSNDGTDTDTYGPHFHGGIWKVTEAMFNATQDCYNEDIRLACSNISASFNIEWPSVAWSELRKPLYSGLALALATLLNVENDTPMPGSLTGQGELWARMYGGNRSEFASDANLEANFECNVKMDLAFILDNSGTISNNDFGVMLKFAADVIDAMDISADQVLVASIKYSTTTKIQFDFNDYTTKAEALELMNTTKEGGATRTDLALIQAANVLYGTDAGARDDAKKVAILITDGQSDNVNLTRDAGKRLKDLGTSVFAIGVGRYSRDELNAVASDPTCSHVLTLTSFTHIQSILTGIQKSVCETSKIFEGNTTSNSTGQLSETTLPDKHVIESEVSCGVLDVYVSVTNTKPGPVVYDYKYHVNPGTPTVLNVTKRLAAGTKVYINVVGTPLTGAAATNCSYSWSLSVTRPKDVKVICKENGVKRTCTNRDVDKAGLCSKDEFPFENPCTRKNLKRGLVRHPHPFDSTKFLLCDLVGKMYVASCPGDDIFNKDTSKCGFTSPGSPVGGENGNYSLANNNGNPCSPEAIAKGQFYFTYSPDKTKFIQCNEWGESWVMPCAPGTVWSQDAYTCIHKGDNVQVVSRTVVSLPVGDNPCTPEARAKGQFYFPYSSDETKFIQCNEWGQSWVMPCAPRTVWSQDAYTCIRKGYNPRPNLEPPVTSAPASTTPITTPTTTPITTPITTPITEPTTTSSPNPCTDEALANEQFYFPHESDETKYIQCDKQGSAVVKQCKSGTTWSQDHYRCIKEGAE
;
A
#
# COMPACT_ATOMS: atom_id res chain seq x y z
N MET A 1 44.71 -45.14 19.66
CA MET A 1 44.53 -43.67 19.71
C MET A 1 43.56 -43.27 18.61
N THR A 2 42.58 -42.43 18.94
CA THR A 2 41.89 -41.46 18.06
C THR A 2 41.70 -41.77 16.56
N LEU A 3 40.45 -42.08 16.19
CA LEU A 3 39.81 -41.66 14.93
C LEU A 3 39.49 -40.13 15.00
N PRO A 4 39.31 -39.40 13.88
CA PRO A 4 38.15 -39.59 12.99
C PRO A 4 38.40 -39.55 11.48
N LEU A 5 37.49 -40.23 10.74
CA LEU A 5 37.22 -39.98 9.32
C LEU A 5 36.39 -38.69 9.16
N ALA A 6 36.61 -37.95 8.08
CA ALA A 6 35.67 -36.94 7.59
C ALA A 6 35.82 -36.70 6.07
N PHE A 7 35.36 -37.64 5.24
CA PHE A 7 35.06 -37.39 3.82
C PHE A 7 33.91 -38.29 3.36
N LEU A 8 33.10 -37.78 2.42
CA LEU A 8 31.95 -38.41 1.75
C LEU A 8 30.68 -38.66 2.59
N ALA A 9 29.77 -37.69 2.54
CA ALA A 9 28.34 -37.95 2.29
C ALA A 9 27.69 -36.68 1.70
N ALA A 10 27.57 -36.61 0.37
CA ALA A 10 26.68 -35.65 -0.26
C ALA A 10 25.23 -36.10 -0.02
N CYS A 11 24.41 -35.24 0.58
CA CYS A 11 22.97 -35.48 0.71
C CYS A 11 22.23 -34.20 0.30
N MET A 12 21.63 -34.23 -0.89
CA MET A 12 20.59 -33.27 -1.26
C MET A 12 19.40 -33.37 -0.29
N ILE A 13 18.65 -32.29 -0.10
CA ILE A 13 17.18 -32.25 -0.19
C ILE A 13 16.67 -30.82 0.10
N ALA A 14 15.89 -30.31 -0.86
CA ALA A 14 14.86 -29.26 -0.81
C ALA A 14 15.05 -28.04 0.12
N LEU A 15 15.35 -26.90 -0.53
CA LEU A 15 14.79 -25.59 -0.15
C LEU A 15 13.28 -25.62 -0.44
N CYS A 16 12.43 -25.11 0.47
CA CYS A 16 10.98 -25.02 0.23
C CYS A 16 10.43 -23.59 0.15
N GLN A 17 11.33 -22.62 -0.05
CA GLN A 17 10.98 -21.43 -0.83
C GLN A 17 10.76 -21.87 -2.29
N GLY A 18 9.71 -21.36 -2.94
CA GLY A 18 9.48 -21.64 -4.36
C GLY A 18 10.69 -21.20 -5.17
N GLN A 19 11.47 -22.17 -5.64
CA GLN A 19 12.64 -21.92 -6.49
C GLN A 19 12.16 -21.20 -7.75
N GLY A 20 12.99 -20.30 -8.28
CA GLY A 20 12.66 -19.57 -9.50
C GLY A 20 12.28 -20.55 -10.60
N HIS A 21 11.04 -20.42 -11.09
CA HIS A 21 10.43 -21.33 -12.05
C HIS A 21 10.26 -20.57 -13.36
N ASP A 22 10.66 -21.19 -14.46
CA ASP A 22 10.60 -20.59 -15.78
C ASP A 22 10.23 -21.67 -16.81
N LEU A 23 8.92 -21.89 -16.98
CA LEU A 23 8.40 -22.82 -17.98
C LEU A 23 8.83 -22.46 -19.41
N THR A 24 9.31 -21.23 -19.67
CA THR A 24 9.81 -20.88 -21.01
C THR A 24 11.12 -21.58 -21.35
N LEU A 25 11.83 -22.10 -20.34
CA LEU A 25 13.05 -22.89 -20.48
C LEU A 25 12.83 -24.41 -20.33
N GLU A 26 11.63 -24.85 -19.96
CA GLU A 26 11.29 -26.26 -19.79
C GLU A 26 10.85 -26.89 -21.12
N ALA A 27 11.56 -27.94 -21.55
CA ALA A 27 11.28 -28.60 -22.83
C ALA A 27 9.91 -29.29 -22.82
N GLY A 28 9.04 -28.93 -23.76
CA GLY A 28 7.67 -29.46 -23.85
C GLY A 28 6.62 -28.70 -23.04
N ALA A 29 6.98 -27.63 -22.33
CA ALA A 29 6.02 -26.71 -21.75
C ALA A 29 5.21 -26.01 -22.85
N ARG A 30 3.92 -25.79 -22.61
CA ARG A 30 2.94 -25.41 -23.64
C ARG A 30 1.70 -24.73 -23.06
N GLY A 31 0.90 -24.11 -23.91
CA GLY A 31 -0.33 -23.39 -23.59
C GLY A 31 -0.18 -21.87 -23.74
N PRO A 32 -1.31 -21.14 -23.79
CA PRO A 32 -1.34 -19.72 -24.12
C PRO A 32 -0.52 -18.83 -23.16
N GLU A 33 -0.47 -19.17 -21.87
CA GLU A 33 0.31 -18.43 -20.88
C GLU A 33 1.84 -18.62 -21.07
N VAL A 34 2.26 -19.81 -21.50
CA VAL A 34 3.68 -20.08 -21.84
C VAL A 34 4.08 -19.25 -23.06
N VAL A 35 3.23 -19.24 -24.09
CA VAL A 35 3.41 -18.40 -25.28
C VAL A 35 3.43 -16.91 -24.91
N LYS A 36 2.51 -16.44 -24.06
CA LYS A 36 2.46 -15.05 -23.59
C LYS A 36 3.76 -14.65 -22.89
N ALA A 37 4.29 -15.48 -22.00
CA ALA A 37 5.54 -15.22 -21.29
C ALA A 37 6.76 -15.20 -22.23
N VAL A 38 6.84 -16.10 -23.22
CA VAL A 38 7.91 -16.09 -24.23
C VAL A 38 7.85 -14.83 -25.09
N VAL A 39 6.67 -14.49 -25.61
CA VAL A 39 6.49 -13.30 -26.47
C VAL A 39 6.83 -12.02 -25.70
N GLU A 40 6.47 -11.92 -24.41
CA GLU A 40 6.87 -10.78 -23.60
C GLU A 40 8.38 -10.74 -23.37
N LYS A 41 9.03 -11.85 -22.98
CA LYS A 41 10.49 -11.92 -22.83
C LYS A 41 11.21 -11.41 -24.07
N ILE A 42 10.83 -11.89 -25.26
CA ILE A 42 11.42 -11.50 -26.56
C ILE A 42 11.16 -10.02 -26.90
N ARG A 43 9.99 -9.49 -26.51
CA ARG A 43 9.61 -8.08 -26.71
C ARG A 43 10.41 -7.16 -25.80
N SER A 44 10.48 -7.48 -24.51
CA SER A 44 11.17 -6.66 -23.49
C SER A 44 12.69 -6.74 -23.57
N SER A 45 13.25 -7.83 -24.09
CA SER A 45 14.70 -7.99 -24.34
C SER A 45 15.20 -7.28 -25.59
N CYS A 46 14.36 -6.50 -26.27
CA CYS A 46 14.70 -5.84 -27.54
C CYS A 46 15.17 -6.78 -28.66
N VAL A 47 14.85 -8.08 -28.59
CA VAL A 47 15.22 -9.05 -29.63
C VAL A 47 14.27 -8.98 -30.82
N PHE A 48 12.96 -8.88 -30.56
CA PHE A 48 11.96 -8.60 -31.59
C PHE A 48 10.78 -7.79 -31.01
N PRO A 49 11.02 -6.50 -30.68
CA PRO A 49 10.03 -5.66 -29.99
C PRO A 49 8.82 -5.33 -30.89
N GLU A 50 9.06 -4.98 -32.14
CA GLU A 50 8.06 -4.60 -33.16
C GLU A 50 7.36 -5.82 -33.80
N ASN A 51 7.16 -6.90 -33.03
CA ASN A 51 6.57 -8.13 -33.56
C ASN A 51 5.07 -8.03 -33.92
N ARG A 52 4.36 -6.97 -33.50
CA ARG A 52 2.95 -6.69 -33.85
C ARG A 52 2.00 -7.90 -33.64
N GLN A 53 2.17 -8.61 -32.52
CA GLN A 53 1.48 -9.86 -32.17
C GLN A 53 1.75 -11.06 -33.10
N PHE A 54 2.65 -10.96 -34.10
CA PHE A 54 2.96 -12.04 -35.04
C PHE A 54 3.38 -13.33 -34.35
N LEU A 55 4.33 -13.26 -33.41
CA LEU A 55 4.75 -14.44 -32.64
C LEU A 55 3.57 -15.08 -31.88
N ARG A 56 2.69 -14.27 -31.26
CA ARG A 56 1.50 -14.77 -30.55
C ARG A 56 0.53 -15.46 -31.51
N ARG A 57 0.32 -14.89 -32.69
CA ARG A 57 -0.58 -15.41 -33.74
C ARG A 57 -0.04 -16.70 -34.36
N VAL A 58 1.24 -16.74 -34.75
CA VAL A 58 1.87 -17.94 -35.33
C VAL A 58 1.84 -19.12 -34.35
N ALA A 59 2.13 -18.91 -33.06
CA ALA A 59 2.05 -19.97 -32.04
C ALA A 59 0.67 -20.63 -31.98
N HIS A 60 -0.40 -19.85 -32.12
CA HIS A 60 -1.75 -20.37 -32.13
C HIS A 60 -2.03 -21.14 -33.43
N VAL A 61 -1.77 -20.52 -34.58
CA VAL A 61 -2.09 -21.10 -35.90
C VAL A 61 -1.34 -22.40 -36.18
N VAL A 62 -0.06 -22.52 -35.79
CA VAL A 62 0.76 -23.68 -36.18
C VAL A 62 0.68 -24.87 -35.22
N SER A 63 0.30 -24.66 -33.95
CA SER A 63 0.33 -25.73 -32.92
C SER A 63 -0.69 -25.60 -31.80
N ASN A 64 -1.64 -24.66 -31.91
CA ASN A 64 -2.57 -24.27 -30.85
C ASN A 64 -1.84 -24.03 -29.52
N ASP A 65 -0.86 -23.12 -29.55
CA ASP A 65 0.02 -22.79 -28.42
C ASP A 65 0.81 -24.00 -27.86
N GLY A 66 1.12 -24.96 -28.74
CA GLY A 66 1.85 -26.20 -28.46
C GLY A 66 0.98 -27.32 -27.88
N THR A 67 -0.34 -27.16 -27.85
CA THR A 67 -1.26 -28.18 -27.34
C THR A 67 -1.55 -29.28 -28.35
N ASP A 68 -1.37 -29.03 -29.66
CA ASP A 68 -1.55 -30.02 -30.72
C ASP A 68 -0.64 -31.24 -30.53
N THR A 69 -1.17 -32.42 -30.86
CA THR A 69 -0.51 -33.71 -30.62
C THR A 69 0.77 -33.93 -31.44
N ASP A 70 0.92 -33.22 -32.57
CA ASP A 70 2.07 -33.32 -33.47
C ASP A 70 3.21 -32.35 -33.13
N THR A 71 2.97 -31.34 -32.28
CA THR A 71 3.94 -30.29 -31.89
C THR A 71 5.32 -30.84 -31.50
N TYR A 72 5.35 -31.96 -30.77
CA TYR A 72 6.55 -32.52 -30.16
C TYR A 72 6.89 -33.92 -30.69
N GLY A 73 6.66 -34.18 -31.99
CA GLY A 73 6.93 -35.47 -32.63
C GLY A 73 8.38 -35.97 -32.50
N PRO A 74 8.67 -37.27 -32.65
CA PRO A 74 9.99 -37.86 -32.34
C PRO A 74 11.19 -37.31 -33.13
N HIS A 75 10.95 -36.76 -34.33
CA HIS A 75 11.98 -36.22 -35.23
C HIS A 75 11.82 -34.72 -35.49
N PHE A 76 10.94 -34.04 -34.76
CA PHE A 76 10.66 -32.63 -34.96
C PHE A 76 10.89 -31.87 -33.65
N HIS A 77 11.82 -30.92 -33.69
CA HIS A 77 12.23 -30.17 -32.50
C HIS A 77 11.83 -28.70 -32.53
N GLY A 78 11.22 -28.21 -33.61
CA GLY A 78 10.83 -26.80 -33.85
C GLY A 78 9.91 -26.15 -32.82
N GLY A 79 9.45 -26.89 -31.81
CA GLY A 79 8.72 -26.40 -30.65
C GLY A 79 7.33 -25.86 -30.98
N ILE A 80 6.82 -24.99 -30.10
CA ILE A 80 5.51 -24.36 -30.23
C ILE A 80 5.35 -23.65 -31.58
N TRP A 81 6.39 -22.98 -32.07
CA TRP A 81 6.32 -22.23 -33.33
C TRP A 81 6.55 -23.09 -34.58
N LYS A 82 6.72 -24.42 -34.45
CA LYS A 82 7.02 -25.34 -35.55
C LYS A 82 8.11 -24.83 -36.52
N VAL A 83 9.17 -24.25 -35.98
CA VAL A 83 10.31 -23.75 -36.77
C VAL A 83 11.06 -24.92 -37.39
N THR A 84 11.15 -24.95 -38.73
CA THR A 84 11.84 -26.02 -39.46
C THR A 84 13.36 -25.98 -39.22
N GLU A 85 14.04 -27.12 -39.42
CA GLU A 85 15.51 -27.19 -39.32
C GLU A 85 16.19 -26.24 -40.32
N ALA A 86 15.63 -26.07 -41.52
CA ALA A 86 16.11 -25.11 -42.52
C ALA A 86 15.98 -23.65 -42.05
N MET A 87 14.84 -23.26 -41.49
CA MET A 87 14.64 -21.93 -40.89
C MET A 87 15.60 -21.69 -39.73
N PHE A 88 15.79 -22.69 -38.86
CA PHE A 88 16.70 -22.60 -37.73
C PHE A 88 18.14 -22.42 -38.19
N ASN A 89 18.63 -23.27 -39.10
CA ASN A 89 20.00 -23.21 -39.62
C ASN A 89 20.31 -21.88 -40.32
N ALA A 90 19.32 -21.26 -40.98
CA ALA A 90 19.48 -19.93 -41.58
C ALA A 90 19.73 -18.81 -40.55
N THR A 91 19.40 -19.01 -39.27
CA THR A 91 19.64 -18.02 -38.20
C THR A 91 20.96 -18.21 -37.45
N GLN A 92 21.66 -19.33 -37.68
CA GLN A 92 22.80 -19.74 -36.85
C GLN A 92 24.08 -18.94 -37.07
N ASP A 93 24.25 -18.26 -38.21
CA ASP A 93 25.46 -17.51 -38.51
C ASP A 93 25.53 -16.13 -37.81
N CYS A 94 24.39 -15.59 -37.35
CA CYS A 94 24.24 -14.22 -36.83
C CYS A 94 24.94 -13.14 -37.70
N TYR A 95 25.07 -13.37 -39.02
CA TYR A 95 25.94 -12.57 -39.88
C TYR A 95 25.25 -11.34 -40.47
N ASN A 96 24.00 -11.49 -40.92
CA ASN A 96 23.18 -10.39 -41.41
C ASN A 96 23.01 -9.30 -40.31
N GLU A 97 23.02 -8.03 -40.71
CA GLU A 97 23.06 -6.88 -39.80
C GLU A 97 21.88 -6.84 -38.82
N ASP A 98 20.67 -7.13 -39.31
CA ASP A 98 19.43 -7.08 -38.53
C ASP A 98 19.38 -8.22 -37.49
N ILE A 99 19.84 -9.43 -37.85
CA ILE A 99 19.93 -10.55 -36.90
C ILE A 99 21.13 -10.43 -35.95
N ARG A 100 22.21 -9.75 -36.34
CA ARG A 100 23.42 -9.57 -35.52
C ARG A 100 23.12 -8.77 -34.25
N LEU A 101 22.32 -7.72 -34.35
CA LEU A 101 21.82 -6.98 -33.18
C LEU A 101 20.90 -7.85 -32.32
N ALA A 102 19.99 -8.62 -32.94
CA ALA A 102 19.11 -9.53 -32.22
C ALA A 102 19.88 -10.63 -31.47
N CYS A 103 20.89 -11.27 -32.07
CA CYS A 103 21.78 -12.22 -31.41
C CYS A 103 22.55 -11.59 -30.23
N SER A 104 23.02 -10.35 -30.37
CA SER A 104 23.66 -9.62 -29.27
C SER A 104 22.69 -9.38 -28.10
N ASN A 105 21.44 -8.99 -28.39
CA ASN A 105 20.39 -8.82 -27.38
C ASN A 105 19.98 -10.15 -26.73
N ILE A 106 20.02 -11.28 -27.44
CA ILE A 106 19.79 -12.63 -26.91
C ILE A 106 20.88 -13.01 -25.90
N SER A 107 22.17 -12.84 -26.26
CA SER A 107 23.29 -13.10 -25.34
C SER A 107 23.20 -12.21 -24.10
N ALA A 108 23.00 -10.90 -24.29
CA ALA A 108 22.91 -9.94 -23.18
C ALA A 108 21.72 -10.18 -22.23
N SER A 109 20.55 -10.56 -22.75
CA SER A 109 19.31 -10.67 -21.96
C SER A 109 19.06 -12.06 -21.39
N PHE A 110 19.54 -13.12 -22.04
CA PHE A 110 19.24 -14.51 -21.69
C PHE A 110 20.47 -15.35 -21.40
N ASN A 111 21.70 -14.84 -21.62
CA ASN A 111 22.94 -15.60 -21.55
C ASN A 111 22.88 -16.85 -22.47
N ILE A 112 22.38 -16.66 -23.69
CA ILE A 112 22.29 -17.68 -24.74
C ILE A 112 23.19 -17.27 -25.90
N GLU A 113 24.23 -18.06 -26.17
CA GLU A 113 25.05 -17.91 -27.38
C GLU A 113 24.34 -18.58 -28.56
N TRP A 114 23.59 -17.80 -29.33
CA TRP A 114 22.69 -18.33 -30.38
C TRP A 114 23.36 -19.31 -31.37
N PRO A 115 24.59 -19.06 -31.89
CA PRO A 115 25.29 -20.01 -32.78
C PRO A 115 25.72 -21.33 -32.14
N SER A 116 25.56 -21.49 -30.82
CA SER A 116 25.86 -22.73 -30.08
C SER A 116 24.61 -23.53 -29.70
N VAL A 117 23.41 -23.01 -30.00
CA VAL A 117 22.13 -23.68 -29.75
C VAL A 117 21.99 -24.87 -30.68
N ALA A 118 21.59 -26.04 -30.17
CA ALA A 118 21.25 -27.17 -31.04
C ALA A 118 19.78 -27.09 -31.47
N TRP A 119 19.45 -27.50 -32.71
CA TRP A 119 18.05 -27.57 -33.18
C TRP A 119 17.16 -28.37 -32.22
N SER A 120 17.74 -29.37 -31.53
CA SER A 120 17.04 -30.18 -30.55
C SER A 120 16.52 -29.42 -29.32
N GLU A 121 17.12 -28.28 -28.98
CA GLU A 121 16.74 -27.44 -27.84
C GLU A 121 15.51 -26.56 -28.09
N LEU A 122 15.05 -26.43 -29.34
CA LEU A 122 13.82 -25.70 -29.68
C LEU A 122 12.56 -26.34 -29.07
N ARG A 123 12.65 -27.51 -28.43
CA ARG A 123 11.58 -28.01 -27.55
C ARG A 123 11.33 -27.10 -26.34
N LYS A 124 12.29 -26.26 -25.94
CA LYS A 124 12.12 -25.18 -24.95
C LYS A 124 11.37 -24.00 -25.59
N PRO A 125 10.24 -23.52 -25.03
CA PRO A 125 9.44 -22.47 -25.63
C PRO A 125 10.19 -21.19 -26.00
N LEU A 126 11.08 -20.69 -25.13
CA LEU A 126 11.87 -19.48 -25.39
C LEU A 126 12.77 -19.66 -26.62
N TYR A 127 13.40 -20.83 -26.77
CA TYR A 127 14.30 -21.14 -27.88
C TYR A 127 13.53 -21.25 -29.20
N SER A 128 12.35 -21.87 -29.19
CA SER A 128 11.44 -21.90 -30.35
C SER A 128 10.98 -20.50 -30.77
N GLY A 129 10.59 -19.66 -29.79
CA GLY A 129 10.18 -18.28 -30.05
C GLY A 129 11.31 -17.40 -30.58
N LEU A 130 12.52 -17.54 -30.04
CA LEU A 130 13.72 -16.86 -30.52
C LEU A 130 14.09 -17.31 -31.94
N ALA A 131 14.00 -18.61 -32.24
CA ALA A 131 14.24 -19.14 -33.58
C ALA A 131 13.25 -18.54 -34.59
N LEU A 132 11.97 -18.42 -34.24
CA LEU A 132 11.00 -17.75 -35.11
C LEU A 132 11.29 -16.26 -35.23
N ALA A 133 11.62 -15.56 -34.14
CA ALA A 133 11.92 -14.13 -34.17
C ALA A 133 13.06 -13.82 -35.16
N LEU A 134 14.17 -14.54 -35.06
CA LEU A 134 15.32 -14.40 -35.97
C LEU A 134 14.97 -14.82 -37.41
N ALA A 135 14.23 -15.92 -37.60
CA ALA A 135 13.78 -16.34 -38.93
C ALA A 135 12.80 -15.33 -39.55
N THR A 136 12.04 -14.60 -38.74
CA THR A 136 11.14 -13.52 -39.21
C THR A 136 11.95 -12.33 -39.69
N LEU A 137 12.98 -11.91 -38.94
CA LEU A 137 13.89 -10.82 -39.34
C LEU A 137 14.58 -11.11 -40.69
N LEU A 138 14.91 -12.37 -41.00
CA LEU A 138 15.44 -12.78 -42.30
C LEU A 138 14.43 -12.76 -43.47
N ASN A 139 13.12 -12.65 -43.19
CA ASN A 139 12.05 -12.73 -44.18
C ASN A 139 11.29 -11.40 -44.38
N VAL A 140 11.50 -10.43 -43.49
CA VAL A 140 11.07 -9.04 -43.66
C VAL A 140 12.14 -8.30 -44.48
N GLU A 141 11.69 -7.47 -45.42
CA GLU A 141 12.60 -6.69 -46.28
C GLU A 141 13.18 -5.50 -45.50
N ASN A 142 14.48 -5.19 -45.72
CA ASN A 142 15.16 -4.07 -45.08
C ASN A 142 14.35 -2.76 -45.22
N ASP A 143 14.36 -1.94 -44.17
CA ASP A 143 13.59 -0.70 -44.00
C ASP A 143 12.04 -0.84 -44.14
N THR A 144 11.50 -2.06 -44.26
CA THR A 144 10.05 -2.30 -44.30
C THR A 144 9.52 -2.60 -42.89
N PRO A 145 8.59 -1.79 -42.34
CA PRO A 145 7.98 -2.10 -41.04
C PRO A 145 7.23 -3.44 -41.07
N MET A 146 7.33 -4.20 -39.99
CA MET A 146 6.57 -5.44 -39.78
C MET A 146 5.07 -5.22 -40.14
N PRO A 147 4.44 -6.08 -40.96
CA PRO A 147 3.01 -5.96 -41.23
C PRO A 147 2.16 -6.01 -39.95
N GLY A 148 1.28 -5.03 -39.76
CA GLY A 148 0.33 -5.02 -38.62
C GLY A 148 -1.02 -5.69 -38.93
N SER A 149 -1.46 -5.63 -40.19
CA SER A 149 -2.73 -6.24 -40.63
C SER A 149 -2.63 -7.76 -40.71
N LEU A 150 -3.74 -8.45 -40.39
CA LEU A 150 -3.83 -9.91 -40.50
C LEU A 150 -3.48 -10.41 -41.92
N THR A 151 -3.90 -9.68 -42.97
CA THR A 151 -3.56 -10.01 -44.37
C THR A 151 -2.05 -9.98 -44.63
N GLY A 152 -1.37 -8.89 -44.25
CA GLY A 152 0.08 -8.77 -44.48
C GLY A 152 0.90 -9.73 -43.61
N GLN A 153 0.41 -10.04 -42.40
CA GLN A 153 1.01 -11.10 -41.58
C GLN A 153 0.78 -12.49 -42.17
N GLY A 154 -0.39 -12.75 -42.77
CA GLY A 154 -0.67 -13.99 -43.50
C GLY A 154 0.21 -14.16 -44.73
N GLU A 155 0.59 -13.07 -45.41
CA GLU A 155 1.53 -13.09 -46.53
C GLU A 155 2.97 -13.38 -46.09
N LEU A 156 3.42 -12.78 -44.99
CA LEU A 156 4.72 -13.10 -44.38
C LEU A 156 4.75 -14.55 -43.87
N TRP A 157 3.70 -15.00 -43.19
CA TRP A 157 3.58 -16.39 -42.73
C TRP A 157 3.55 -17.38 -43.90
N ALA A 158 2.80 -17.09 -44.97
CA ALA A 158 2.78 -17.93 -46.18
C ALA A 158 4.16 -18.01 -46.86
N ARG A 159 4.93 -16.91 -46.88
CA ARG A 159 6.33 -16.89 -47.36
C ARG A 159 7.24 -17.82 -46.54
N MET A 160 7.03 -17.88 -45.22
CA MET A 160 7.88 -18.66 -44.29
C MET A 160 7.47 -20.14 -44.15
N TYR A 161 6.16 -20.45 -44.19
CA TYR A 161 5.60 -21.78 -43.92
C TYR A 161 4.95 -22.47 -45.13
N GLY A 162 4.76 -21.76 -46.25
CA GLY A 162 4.16 -22.31 -47.47
C GLY A 162 2.64 -22.55 -47.43
N GLY A 163 1.94 -22.00 -46.43
CA GLY A 163 0.50 -22.19 -46.23
C GLY A 163 -0.40 -21.11 -46.86
N ASN A 164 -1.71 -21.23 -46.65
CA ASN A 164 -2.71 -20.29 -47.16
C ASN A 164 -2.86 -19.04 -46.26
N ARG A 165 -2.52 -17.86 -46.79
CA ARG A 165 -2.64 -16.57 -46.08
C ARG A 165 -4.05 -16.27 -45.54
N SER A 166 -5.10 -16.79 -46.16
CA SER A 166 -6.49 -16.57 -45.73
C SER A 166 -6.88 -17.44 -44.54
N GLU A 167 -6.34 -18.66 -44.44
CA GLU A 167 -6.50 -19.54 -43.27
C GLU A 167 -5.72 -19.00 -42.07
N PHE A 168 -4.49 -18.49 -42.30
CA PHE A 168 -3.79 -17.73 -41.24
C PHE A 168 -4.63 -16.56 -40.75
N ALA A 169 -5.26 -15.79 -41.65
CA ALA A 169 -6.04 -14.62 -41.25
C ALA A 169 -7.33 -14.96 -40.49
N SER A 170 -7.97 -16.12 -40.74
CA SER A 170 -9.11 -16.57 -39.92
C SER A 170 -8.67 -17.02 -38.53
N ASP A 171 -7.60 -17.79 -38.47
CA ASP A 171 -7.21 -18.52 -37.25
C ASP A 171 -6.36 -17.64 -36.32
N ALA A 172 -5.61 -16.68 -36.86
CA ALA A 172 -4.87 -15.68 -36.10
C ALA A 172 -5.76 -14.60 -35.45
N ASN A 173 -7.07 -14.62 -35.66
CA ASN A 173 -8.00 -13.62 -35.11
C ASN A 173 -8.31 -13.85 -33.62
N LEU A 174 -7.28 -13.69 -32.79
CA LEU A 174 -7.32 -13.80 -31.33
C LEU A 174 -7.91 -12.56 -30.63
N GLU A 175 -8.43 -11.58 -31.38
CA GLU A 175 -8.74 -10.24 -30.87
C GLU A 175 -10.12 -10.13 -30.18
N ALA A 176 -10.91 -11.20 -30.17
CA ALA A 176 -12.32 -11.16 -29.76
C ALA A 176 -12.58 -10.77 -28.28
N ASN A 177 -11.61 -10.95 -27.37
CA ASN A 177 -11.81 -10.81 -25.92
C ASN A 177 -10.65 -10.09 -25.20
N PHE A 178 -10.13 -8.98 -25.73
CA PHE A 178 -9.17 -8.15 -24.98
C PHE A 178 -9.91 -7.19 -24.03
N GLU A 179 -10.00 -7.55 -22.75
CA GLU A 179 -10.57 -6.68 -21.71
C GLU A 179 -9.47 -5.97 -20.90
N CYS A 180 -9.52 -4.64 -20.86
CA CYS A 180 -8.58 -3.79 -20.13
C CYS A 180 -9.10 -3.44 -18.72
N ASN A 181 -9.29 -4.45 -17.87
CA ASN A 181 -9.88 -4.29 -16.54
C ASN A 181 -8.84 -3.83 -15.51
N VAL A 182 -8.25 -2.64 -15.71
CA VAL A 182 -7.23 -2.05 -14.84
C VAL A 182 -7.50 -0.57 -14.57
N LYS A 183 -7.39 -0.17 -13.29
CA LYS A 183 -7.50 1.24 -12.89
C LYS A 183 -6.28 2.04 -13.40
N MET A 184 -6.54 3.00 -14.29
CA MET A 184 -5.50 3.67 -15.06
C MET A 184 -5.89 5.10 -15.45
N ASP A 185 -4.94 6.03 -15.37
CA ASP A 185 -5.03 7.41 -15.85
C ASP A 185 -4.16 7.53 -17.11
N LEU A 186 -4.79 7.67 -18.27
CA LEU A 186 -4.18 7.62 -19.61
C LEU A 186 -4.19 9.01 -20.28
N ALA A 187 -3.04 9.67 -20.36
CA ALA A 187 -2.93 10.95 -21.07
C ALA A 187 -2.40 10.78 -22.50
N PHE A 188 -3.05 11.43 -23.46
CA PHE A 188 -2.50 11.64 -24.81
C PHE A 188 -1.76 12.99 -24.85
N ILE A 189 -0.56 13.01 -25.42
CA ILE A 189 0.25 14.22 -25.63
C ILE A 189 0.47 14.33 -27.14
N LEU A 190 -0.24 15.27 -27.76
CA LEU A 190 -0.51 15.27 -29.20
C LEU A 190 0.11 16.49 -29.88
N ASP A 191 1.08 16.23 -30.75
CA ASP A 191 1.72 17.26 -31.57
C ASP A 191 0.72 17.86 -32.58
N ASN A 192 0.54 19.18 -32.56
CA ASN A 192 -0.27 19.92 -33.52
C ASN A 192 0.54 21.03 -34.24
N SER A 193 1.87 20.91 -34.24
CA SER A 193 2.86 21.82 -34.84
C SER A 193 2.72 21.99 -36.35
N GLY A 194 3.48 22.93 -36.94
CA GLY A 194 3.37 23.32 -38.35
C GLY A 194 3.71 22.23 -39.37
N THR A 195 4.49 21.22 -38.99
CA THR A 195 4.96 20.11 -39.83
C THR A 195 3.85 19.12 -40.18
N ILE A 196 2.98 18.81 -39.21
CA ILE A 196 1.85 17.88 -39.37
C ILE A 196 0.78 18.47 -40.31
N SER A 197 0.21 17.69 -41.23
CA SER A 197 -0.92 18.17 -42.03
C SER A 197 -2.25 18.10 -41.27
N ASN A 198 -3.27 18.87 -41.67
CA ASN A 198 -4.61 18.76 -41.06
C ASN A 198 -5.20 17.35 -41.19
N ASN A 199 -4.88 16.62 -42.26
CA ASN A 199 -5.30 15.25 -42.47
C ASN A 199 -4.60 14.30 -41.47
N ASP A 200 -3.28 14.43 -41.34
CA ASP A 200 -2.48 13.59 -40.45
C ASP A 200 -2.82 13.82 -38.98
N PHE A 201 -3.09 15.06 -38.59
CA PHE A 201 -3.63 15.38 -37.27
C PHE A 201 -5.00 14.72 -37.04
N GLY A 202 -5.90 14.73 -38.03
CA GLY A 202 -7.17 13.99 -37.96
C GLY A 202 -6.99 12.47 -37.82
N VAL A 203 -5.99 11.89 -38.50
CA VAL A 203 -5.63 10.47 -38.36
C VAL A 203 -5.09 10.18 -36.95
N MET A 204 -4.30 11.08 -36.37
CA MET A 204 -3.79 10.97 -35.00
C MET A 204 -4.91 11.08 -33.95
N LEU A 205 -5.86 12.01 -34.11
CA LEU A 205 -7.04 12.10 -33.24
C LEU A 205 -7.90 10.85 -33.34
N LYS A 206 -8.11 10.31 -34.55
CA LYS A 206 -8.82 9.04 -34.73
C LYS A 206 -8.09 7.90 -34.02
N PHE A 207 -6.77 7.81 -34.11
CA PHE A 207 -6.01 6.80 -33.38
C PHE A 207 -6.19 6.91 -31.86
N ALA A 208 -6.13 8.13 -31.30
CA ALA A 208 -6.38 8.34 -29.88
C ALA A 208 -7.82 7.94 -29.49
N ALA A 209 -8.82 8.30 -30.30
CA ALA A 209 -10.21 7.90 -30.10
C ALA A 209 -10.41 6.36 -30.17
N ASP A 210 -9.75 5.68 -31.13
CA ASP A 210 -9.82 4.21 -31.27
C ASP A 210 -9.10 3.47 -30.12
N VAL A 211 -8.11 4.11 -29.48
CA VAL A 211 -7.55 3.61 -28.20
C VAL A 211 -8.56 3.81 -27.07
N ILE A 212 -9.17 4.99 -26.93
CA ILE A 212 -10.17 5.30 -25.88
C ILE A 212 -11.39 4.37 -25.96
N ASP A 213 -11.88 4.09 -27.17
CA ASP A 213 -13.08 3.29 -27.38
C ASP A 213 -12.92 1.84 -26.91
N ALA A 214 -11.70 1.28 -27.00
CA ALA A 214 -11.37 -0.06 -26.51
C ALA A 214 -11.15 -0.16 -24.98
N MET A 215 -11.13 0.97 -24.26
CA MET A 215 -10.91 0.99 -22.80
C MET A 215 -12.24 1.07 -22.04
N ASP A 216 -12.30 0.57 -20.80
CA ASP A 216 -13.45 0.79 -19.93
C ASP A 216 -13.33 2.16 -19.24
N ILE A 217 -13.82 3.20 -19.93
CA ILE A 217 -13.76 4.58 -19.45
C ILE A 217 -14.79 4.81 -18.35
N SER A 218 -14.34 4.87 -17.09
CA SER A 218 -15.17 5.14 -15.92
C SER A 218 -14.33 5.60 -14.71
N ALA A 219 -14.97 6.27 -13.75
CA ALA A 219 -14.32 6.79 -12.54
C ALA A 219 -13.55 5.75 -11.70
N ASP A 220 -13.97 4.47 -11.76
CA ASP A 220 -13.33 3.37 -11.04
C ASP A 220 -12.35 2.54 -11.89
N GLN A 221 -12.39 2.66 -13.22
CA GLN A 221 -11.50 1.96 -14.16
C GLN A 221 -10.58 2.95 -14.88
N VAL A 222 -10.73 3.16 -16.19
CA VAL A 222 -9.85 4.03 -16.97
C VAL A 222 -10.37 5.47 -16.99
N LEU A 223 -9.52 6.41 -16.61
CA LEU A 223 -9.68 7.83 -16.91
C LEU A 223 -8.69 8.21 -18.02
N VAL A 224 -9.12 9.11 -18.89
CA VAL A 224 -8.35 9.64 -20.01
C VAL A 224 -8.24 11.16 -19.93
N ALA A 225 -7.16 11.71 -20.49
CA ALA A 225 -6.93 13.15 -20.62
C ALA A 225 -6.14 13.45 -21.90
N SER A 226 -6.10 14.72 -22.32
CA SER A 226 -5.41 15.12 -23.55
C SER A 226 -4.70 16.47 -23.42
N ILE A 227 -3.44 16.53 -23.83
CA ILE A 227 -2.69 17.75 -24.12
C ILE A 227 -2.44 17.81 -25.63
N LYS A 228 -2.70 18.97 -26.25
CA LYS A 228 -2.20 19.28 -27.59
C LYS A 228 -1.13 20.38 -27.51
N TYR A 229 -0.14 20.35 -28.40
CA TYR A 229 0.97 21.30 -28.36
C TYR A 229 1.55 21.68 -29.73
N SER A 230 1.95 22.94 -29.84
CA SER A 230 2.79 23.46 -30.94
C SER A 230 3.83 24.44 -30.39
N THR A 231 3.73 25.73 -30.72
CA THR A 231 4.46 26.84 -30.06
C THR A 231 4.04 26.97 -28.59
N THR A 232 2.78 26.64 -28.29
CA THR A 232 2.20 26.66 -26.95
C THR A 232 1.48 25.35 -26.67
N THR A 233 1.32 25.03 -25.39
CA THR A 233 0.58 23.86 -24.91
C THR A 233 -0.84 24.23 -24.48
N LYS A 234 -1.75 23.27 -24.61
CA LYS A 234 -3.10 23.33 -24.06
C LYS A 234 -3.51 21.95 -23.55
N ILE A 235 -3.90 21.87 -22.27
CA ILE A 235 -4.76 20.78 -21.78
C ILE A 235 -6.10 20.94 -22.51
N GLN A 236 -6.40 19.99 -23.39
CA GLN A 236 -7.61 19.97 -24.19
C GLN A 236 -8.79 19.48 -23.34
N PHE A 237 -8.55 18.52 -22.45
CA PHE A 237 -9.39 18.15 -21.30
C PHE A 237 -8.56 17.37 -20.27
N ASP A 238 -8.90 17.46 -18.99
CA ASP A 238 -8.30 16.69 -17.88
C ASP A 238 -9.16 15.49 -17.44
N PHE A 239 -8.78 14.80 -16.36
CA PHE A 239 -9.46 13.59 -15.89
C PHE A 239 -10.82 13.85 -15.19
N ASN A 240 -11.19 15.11 -14.93
CA ASN A 240 -12.45 15.54 -14.32
C ASN A 240 -13.46 16.12 -15.33
N ASP A 241 -13.02 16.52 -16.52
CA ASP A 241 -13.82 17.30 -17.49
C ASP A 241 -15.00 16.55 -18.14
N TYR A 242 -15.17 15.26 -17.88
CA TYR A 242 -16.24 14.41 -18.44
C TYR A 242 -16.69 13.34 -17.43
N THR A 243 -17.85 12.73 -17.71
CA THR A 243 -18.43 11.66 -16.90
C THR A 243 -18.63 10.34 -17.66
N THR A 244 -18.65 10.40 -19.00
CA THR A 244 -18.90 9.24 -19.87
C THR A 244 -17.84 9.09 -20.97
N LYS A 245 -17.68 7.86 -21.49
CA LYS A 245 -16.86 7.59 -22.68
C LYS A 245 -17.21 8.49 -23.86
N ALA A 246 -18.50 8.74 -24.10
CA ALA A 246 -18.97 9.54 -25.23
C ALA A 246 -18.49 11.00 -25.14
N GLU A 247 -18.57 11.61 -23.96
CA GLU A 247 -18.06 12.96 -23.71
C GLU A 247 -16.52 13.02 -23.89
N ALA A 248 -15.77 12.03 -23.40
CA ALA A 248 -14.32 11.97 -23.61
C ALA A 248 -13.93 11.86 -25.10
N LEU A 249 -14.68 11.07 -25.89
CA LEU A 249 -14.50 10.95 -27.33
C LEU A 249 -14.85 12.26 -28.07
N GLU A 250 -15.86 13.00 -27.60
CA GLU A 250 -16.20 14.32 -28.14
C GLU A 250 -15.11 15.36 -27.82
N LEU A 251 -14.61 15.41 -26.59
CA LEU A 251 -13.54 16.33 -26.16
C LEU A 251 -12.21 16.10 -26.88
N MET A 252 -11.93 14.86 -27.30
CA MET A 252 -10.78 14.50 -28.13
C MET A 252 -10.87 15.08 -29.56
N ASN A 253 -12.07 15.40 -30.05
CA ASN A 253 -12.27 15.96 -31.39
C ASN A 253 -11.92 17.48 -31.42
N THR A 254 -10.63 17.80 -31.58
CA THR A 254 -10.10 19.17 -31.62
C THR A 254 -9.58 19.58 -33.00
N THR A 255 -9.46 20.88 -33.24
CA THR A 255 -8.75 21.44 -34.39
C THR A 255 -7.24 21.57 -34.16
N LYS A 256 -6.50 21.60 -35.27
CA LYS A 256 -5.07 21.91 -35.36
C LYS A 256 -4.84 23.42 -35.39
N GLU A 257 -3.80 23.89 -34.71
CA GLU A 257 -3.42 25.31 -34.66
C GLU A 257 -2.11 25.60 -35.43
N GLY A 258 -1.17 24.65 -35.49
CA GLY A 258 0.14 24.86 -36.09
C GLY A 258 1.08 25.67 -35.19
N GLY A 259 2.35 25.77 -35.59
CA GLY A 259 3.38 26.48 -34.83
C GLY A 259 4.72 25.74 -34.80
N ALA A 260 5.53 26.02 -33.79
CA ALA A 260 6.76 25.32 -33.46
C ALA A 260 6.47 23.94 -32.81
N THR A 261 7.49 23.23 -32.33
CA THR A 261 7.37 21.86 -31.77
C THR A 261 7.92 21.85 -30.33
N ARG A 262 7.17 22.45 -29.39
CA ARG A 262 7.53 22.55 -27.97
C ARG A 262 7.10 21.31 -27.15
N THR A 263 7.64 20.15 -27.51
CA THR A 263 7.45 18.89 -26.77
C THR A 263 7.85 19.02 -25.30
N ASP A 264 8.87 19.82 -25.00
CA ASP A 264 9.32 20.15 -23.65
C ASP A 264 8.21 20.72 -22.78
N LEU A 265 7.51 21.75 -23.27
CA LEU A 265 6.39 22.37 -22.55
C LEU A 265 5.25 21.36 -22.31
N ALA A 266 4.99 20.48 -23.28
CA ALA A 266 3.89 19.52 -23.19
C ALA A 266 4.13 18.48 -22.10
N LEU A 267 5.37 18.00 -21.99
CA LEU A 267 5.82 17.10 -20.92
C LEU A 267 5.86 17.79 -19.56
N ILE A 268 6.30 19.06 -19.49
CA ILE A 268 6.26 19.87 -18.27
C ILE A 268 4.82 20.01 -17.77
N GLN A 269 3.87 20.34 -18.65
CA GLN A 269 2.47 20.51 -18.26
C GLN A 269 1.79 19.18 -17.89
N ALA A 270 2.18 18.06 -18.53
CA ALA A 270 1.76 16.74 -18.10
C ALA A 270 2.24 16.42 -16.66
N ALA A 271 3.52 16.63 -16.39
CA ALA A 271 4.15 16.32 -15.11
C ALA A 271 3.69 17.22 -13.95
N ASN A 272 3.55 18.53 -14.20
CA ASN A 272 3.27 19.52 -13.14
C ASN A 272 1.78 19.74 -12.89
N VAL A 273 0.92 19.52 -13.89
CA VAL A 273 -0.52 19.82 -13.80
C VAL A 273 -1.37 18.58 -14.03
N LEU A 274 -1.25 17.93 -15.20
CA LEU A 274 -2.21 16.91 -15.62
C LEU A 274 -2.25 15.68 -14.72
N TYR A 275 -1.08 15.20 -14.27
CA TYR A 275 -0.99 14.09 -13.31
C TYR A 275 -1.09 14.51 -11.83
N GLY A 276 -1.48 15.76 -11.56
CA GLY A 276 -1.83 16.24 -10.23
C GLY A 276 -3.26 15.84 -9.81
N THR A 277 -3.50 15.70 -8.51
CA THR A 277 -4.82 15.31 -7.98
C THR A 277 -5.92 16.31 -8.29
N ASP A 278 -5.57 17.58 -8.53
CA ASP A 278 -6.53 18.65 -8.81
C ASP A 278 -7.05 18.57 -10.26
N ALA A 279 -6.28 17.95 -11.17
CA ALA A 279 -6.67 17.59 -12.53
C ALA A 279 -7.32 16.18 -12.61
N GLY A 280 -7.62 15.57 -11.45
CA GLY A 280 -8.36 14.31 -11.34
C GLY A 280 -7.52 13.03 -11.33
N ALA A 281 -6.18 13.13 -11.42
CA ALA A 281 -5.30 11.97 -11.37
C ALA A 281 -5.37 11.26 -9.99
N ARG A 282 -5.29 9.92 -10.02
CA ARG A 282 -5.57 9.03 -8.89
C ARG A 282 -4.29 8.34 -8.41
N ASP A 283 -4.02 8.41 -7.11
CA ASP A 283 -2.84 7.78 -6.49
C ASP A 283 -2.89 6.24 -6.53
N ASP A 284 -4.10 5.66 -6.58
CA ASP A 284 -4.28 4.21 -6.63
C ASP A 284 -4.20 3.64 -8.07
N ALA A 285 -4.30 4.47 -9.12
CA ALA A 285 -4.25 4.08 -10.53
C ALA A 285 -2.82 3.90 -11.09
N LYS A 286 -2.72 3.25 -12.26
CA LYS A 286 -1.54 3.32 -13.15
C LYS A 286 -1.53 4.67 -13.86
N LYS A 287 -0.39 5.36 -13.96
CA LYS A 287 -0.26 6.59 -14.78
C LYS A 287 0.43 6.26 -16.10
N VAL A 288 -0.19 6.58 -17.25
CA VAL A 288 0.34 6.22 -18.59
C VAL A 288 0.19 7.37 -19.58
N ALA A 289 1.31 7.85 -20.13
CA ALA A 289 1.31 8.87 -21.18
C ALA A 289 1.62 8.25 -22.56
N ILE A 290 0.90 8.68 -23.60
CA ILE A 290 1.22 8.40 -25.00
C ILE A 290 1.55 9.73 -25.69
N LEU A 291 2.85 9.96 -25.93
CA LEU A 291 3.34 11.05 -26.77
C LEU A 291 3.27 10.63 -28.24
N ILE A 292 2.74 11.49 -29.11
CA ILE A 292 2.75 11.30 -30.57
C ILE A 292 3.29 12.59 -31.22
N THR A 293 4.35 12.47 -32.02
CA THR A 293 5.04 13.60 -32.68
C THR A 293 5.59 13.22 -34.05
N ASP A 294 5.70 14.21 -34.95
CA ASP A 294 6.30 14.03 -36.28
C ASP A 294 7.69 14.67 -36.43
N GLY A 295 8.18 15.34 -35.38
CA GLY A 295 9.33 16.23 -35.43
C GLY A 295 10.36 16.00 -34.33
N GLN A 296 11.35 16.89 -34.32
CA GLN A 296 12.29 17.07 -33.22
C GLN A 296 11.83 18.28 -32.40
N SER A 297 11.93 18.22 -31.08
CA SER A 297 11.60 19.38 -30.25
C SER A 297 12.61 20.52 -30.41
N ASP A 298 12.09 21.75 -30.41
CA ASP A 298 12.92 22.96 -30.41
C ASP A 298 13.85 23.05 -29.18
N ASN A 299 13.57 22.31 -28.10
CA ASN A 299 14.43 22.24 -26.91
C ASN A 299 14.60 20.79 -26.38
N VAL A 300 15.40 20.00 -27.09
CA VAL A 300 15.73 18.60 -26.75
C VAL A 300 16.19 18.40 -25.30
N ASN A 301 16.95 19.33 -24.73
CA ASN A 301 17.45 19.20 -23.35
C ASN A 301 16.32 19.29 -22.33
N LEU A 302 15.44 20.31 -22.43
CA LEU A 302 14.26 20.39 -21.56
C LEU A 302 13.29 19.23 -21.82
N THR A 303 13.15 18.77 -23.07
CA THR A 303 12.33 17.60 -23.40
C THR A 303 12.81 16.33 -22.68
N ARG A 304 14.12 16.06 -22.67
CA ARG A 304 14.71 14.95 -21.90
C ARG A 304 14.43 15.10 -20.41
N ASP A 305 14.66 16.30 -19.85
CA ASP A 305 14.57 16.53 -18.42
C ASP A 305 13.11 16.48 -17.93
N ALA A 306 12.17 16.99 -18.72
CA ALA A 306 10.72 16.87 -18.49
C ALA A 306 10.22 15.42 -18.66
N GLY A 307 10.69 14.70 -19.68
CA GLY A 307 10.40 13.27 -19.87
C GLY A 307 10.93 12.41 -18.71
N LYS A 308 12.12 12.74 -18.18
CA LYS A 308 12.62 12.16 -16.93
C LYS A 308 11.71 12.51 -15.75
N ARG A 309 11.33 13.78 -15.57
CA ARG A 309 10.46 14.21 -14.47
C ARG A 309 9.12 13.47 -14.46
N LEU A 310 8.54 13.22 -15.64
CA LEU A 310 7.28 12.49 -15.80
C LEU A 310 7.44 11.00 -15.38
N LYS A 311 8.55 10.36 -15.77
CA LYS A 311 8.91 9.00 -15.33
C LYS A 311 9.16 8.93 -13.81
N ASP A 312 9.85 9.93 -13.25
CA ASP A 312 10.08 10.12 -11.81
C ASP A 312 8.80 10.52 -11.02
N LEU A 313 7.62 10.53 -11.66
CA LEU A 313 6.29 10.65 -11.03
C LEU A 313 5.50 9.32 -11.10
N GLY A 314 6.17 8.22 -11.44
CA GLY A 314 5.55 6.92 -11.62
C GLY A 314 4.70 6.80 -12.89
N THR A 315 4.92 7.66 -13.90
CA THR A 315 4.20 7.61 -15.18
C THR A 315 4.97 6.79 -16.21
N SER A 316 4.33 5.77 -16.77
CA SER A 316 4.85 5.02 -17.91
C SER A 316 4.62 5.80 -19.20
N VAL A 317 5.68 6.09 -19.95
CA VAL A 317 5.62 6.93 -21.15
C VAL A 317 5.89 6.10 -22.40
N PHE A 318 4.91 6.04 -23.29
CA PHE A 318 5.05 5.57 -24.67
C PHE A 318 5.29 6.78 -25.58
N ALA A 319 6.19 6.65 -26.55
CA ALA A 319 6.52 7.69 -27.51
C ALA A 319 6.40 7.15 -28.95
N ILE A 320 5.54 7.77 -29.75
CA ILE A 320 5.22 7.36 -31.12
C ILE A 320 5.78 8.43 -32.07
N GLY A 321 6.86 8.09 -32.78
CA GLY A 321 7.46 8.94 -33.81
C GLY A 321 6.89 8.63 -35.18
N VAL A 322 6.45 9.65 -35.92
CA VAL A 322 5.91 9.48 -37.28
C VAL A 322 6.67 10.34 -38.28
N GLY A 323 7.24 9.75 -39.33
CA GLY A 323 7.98 10.52 -40.34
C GLY A 323 9.34 11.03 -39.84
N ARG A 324 9.46 12.31 -39.48
CA ARG A 324 10.75 13.03 -39.26
C ARG A 324 11.07 13.33 -37.79
N TYR A 325 10.92 12.32 -36.95
CA TYR A 325 11.20 12.40 -35.51
C TYR A 325 12.69 12.25 -35.17
N SER A 326 13.09 12.67 -33.95
CA SER A 326 14.39 12.35 -33.36
C SER A 326 14.33 11.08 -32.52
N ARG A 327 15.01 9.99 -32.94
CA ARG A 327 15.01 8.71 -32.19
C ARG A 327 15.57 8.86 -30.78
N ASP A 328 16.62 9.67 -30.62
CA ASP A 328 17.26 9.91 -29.32
C ASP A 328 16.35 10.68 -28.36
N GLU A 329 15.54 11.60 -28.87
CA GLU A 329 14.54 12.33 -28.09
C GLU A 329 13.40 11.41 -27.64
N LEU A 330 12.88 10.56 -28.53
CA LEU A 330 11.88 9.56 -28.17
C LEU A 330 12.42 8.57 -27.12
N ASN A 331 13.67 8.10 -27.28
CA ASN A 331 14.35 7.24 -26.31
C ASN A 331 14.53 7.94 -24.95
N ALA A 332 14.85 9.24 -24.94
CA ALA A 332 15.00 10.03 -23.73
C ALA A 332 13.68 10.19 -22.94
N VAL A 333 12.57 10.38 -23.66
CA VAL A 333 11.23 10.60 -23.07
C VAL A 333 10.57 9.29 -22.65
N ALA A 334 10.61 8.26 -23.51
CA ALA A 334 9.94 6.97 -23.28
C ALA A 334 10.47 6.22 -22.04
N SER A 335 9.65 5.31 -21.52
CA SER A 335 10.00 4.42 -20.41
C SER A 335 10.80 3.20 -20.84
N ASP A 336 11.50 2.60 -19.87
CA ASP A 336 12.30 1.39 -20.13
C ASP A 336 11.44 0.13 -20.22
N PRO A 337 11.79 -0.84 -21.09
CA PRO A 337 12.83 -0.74 -22.11
C PRO A 337 12.33 0.12 -23.29
N THR A 338 13.16 1.06 -23.74
CA THR A 338 12.80 2.03 -24.79
C THR A 338 12.38 1.35 -26.09
N CYS A 339 12.98 0.21 -26.44
CA CYS A 339 12.62 -0.57 -27.62
C CYS A 339 11.15 -1.05 -27.64
N SER A 340 10.47 -1.14 -26.49
CA SER A 340 9.06 -1.53 -26.40
C SER A 340 8.10 -0.37 -26.10
N HIS A 341 8.63 0.82 -25.81
CA HIS A 341 7.88 2.05 -25.53
C HIS A 341 8.06 3.13 -26.61
N VAL A 342 9.10 3.03 -27.44
CA VAL A 342 9.33 3.87 -28.63
C VAL A 342 8.87 3.10 -29.86
N LEU A 343 7.72 3.49 -30.40
CA LEU A 343 7.21 2.98 -31.67
C LEU A 343 7.48 4.00 -32.77
N THR A 344 7.81 3.52 -33.97
CA THR A 344 8.17 4.40 -35.08
C THR A 344 7.51 4.01 -36.39
N LEU A 345 7.00 5.02 -37.10
CA LEU A 345 6.20 4.86 -38.30
C LEU A 345 6.73 5.77 -39.42
N THR A 346 6.71 5.28 -40.64
CA THR A 346 7.10 6.06 -41.83
C THR A 346 6.05 7.08 -42.25
N SER A 347 4.77 6.88 -41.88
CA SER A 347 3.65 7.78 -42.18
C SER A 347 2.49 7.54 -41.22
N PHE A 348 1.64 8.56 -41.03
CA PHE A 348 0.41 8.48 -40.23
C PHE A 348 -0.58 7.45 -40.78
N THR A 349 -0.55 7.14 -42.08
CA THR A 349 -1.35 6.05 -42.67
C THR A 349 -1.10 4.69 -42.01
N HIS A 350 0.06 4.49 -41.38
CA HIS A 350 0.44 3.27 -40.69
C HIS A 350 0.11 3.29 -39.19
N ILE A 351 -0.42 4.38 -38.60
CA ILE A 351 -0.64 4.46 -37.15
C ILE A 351 -1.64 3.43 -36.63
N GLN A 352 -2.64 3.08 -37.44
CA GLN A 352 -3.60 2.02 -37.10
C GLN A 352 -2.96 0.63 -37.03
N SER A 353 -1.79 0.42 -37.66
CA SER A 353 -1.08 -0.88 -37.62
C SER A 353 -0.44 -1.21 -36.27
N ILE A 354 -0.39 -0.24 -35.33
CA ILE A 354 0.11 -0.43 -33.96
C ILE A 354 -1.00 -0.38 -32.89
N LEU A 355 -2.27 -0.17 -33.27
CA LEU A 355 -3.40 0.04 -32.34
C LEU A 355 -3.51 -1.07 -31.27
N THR A 356 -3.70 -2.32 -31.69
CA THR A 356 -3.80 -3.49 -30.79
C THR A 356 -2.52 -3.66 -29.94
N GLY A 357 -1.37 -3.29 -30.49
CA GLY A 357 -0.07 -3.34 -29.80
C GLY A 357 0.01 -2.32 -28.66
N ILE A 358 -0.46 -1.09 -28.89
CA ILE A 358 -0.54 -0.02 -27.90
C ILE A 358 -1.59 -0.34 -26.85
N GLN A 359 -2.83 -0.68 -27.24
CA GLN A 359 -3.90 -1.05 -26.30
C GLN A 359 -3.42 -2.12 -25.30
N LYS A 360 -2.83 -3.21 -25.82
CA LYS A 360 -2.26 -4.28 -24.99
C LYS A 360 -1.09 -3.82 -24.12
N SER A 361 -0.15 -3.06 -24.67
CA SER A 361 1.04 -2.62 -23.91
C SER A 361 0.65 -1.69 -22.76
N VAL A 362 -0.28 -0.76 -22.99
CA VAL A 362 -0.80 0.21 -22.02
C VAL A 362 -1.52 -0.51 -20.86
N CYS A 363 -2.41 -1.46 -21.15
CA CYS A 363 -3.12 -2.20 -20.09
C CYS A 363 -2.18 -3.11 -19.29
N GLU A 364 -1.17 -3.70 -19.94
CA GLU A 364 -0.17 -4.56 -19.31
C GLU A 364 1.03 -3.80 -18.69
N THR A 365 1.04 -2.46 -18.71
CA THR A 365 2.00 -1.62 -17.98
C THR A 365 1.91 -1.90 -16.47
N SER A 366 3.06 -1.94 -15.78
CA SER A 366 3.11 -2.05 -14.32
C SER A 366 2.74 -0.73 -13.64
N LYS A 367 1.98 -0.79 -12.53
CA LYS A 367 1.88 0.36 -11.63
C LYS A 367 3.24 0.54 -10.93
N ILE A 368 3.80 1.74 -10.99
CA ILE A 368 5.04 2.07 -10.28
C ILE A 368 4.69 2.43 -8.83
N PHE A 369 5.38 1.81 -7.87
CA PHE A 369 5.18 2.01 -6.43
C PHE A 369 6.38 2.68 -5.76
N GLU A 370 6.09 3.77 -5.05
CA GLU A 370 7.06 4.51 -4.23
C GLU A 370 6.68 4.38 -2.74
N GLY A 371 7.61 3.94 -1.91
CA GLY A 371 7.41 3.79 -0.46
C GLY A 371 6.35 2.77 -0.05
N ASN A 372 5.70 3.01 1.09
CA ASN A 372 4.66 2.13 1.62
C ASN A 372 3.32 2.40 0.91
N THR A 373 2.75 1.41 0.22
CA THR A 373 1.45 1.52 -0.45
C THR A 373 0.51 0.39 -0.07
N THR A 374 -0.80 0.64 -0.04
CA THR A 374 -1.83 -0.41 0.08
C THR A 374 -2.66 -0.47 -1.20
N SER A 375 -2.92 -1.66 -1.72
CA SER A 375 -3.77 -1.89 -2.90
C SER A 375 -4.85 -2.92 -2.59
N ASN A 376 -6.08 -2.62 -3.01
CA ASN A 376 -7.25 -3.48 -2.82
C ASN A 376 -7.60 -4.31 -4.07
N SER A 377 -6.67 -4.41 -5.02
CA SER A 377 -6.89 -5.06 -6.32
C SER A 377 -6.01 -6.31 -6.50
N THR A 378 -6.54 -7.29 -7.23
CA THR A 378 -5.80 -8.49 -7.67
C THR A 378 -5.61 -8.45 -9.19
N GLY A 379 -4.52 -9.03 -9.69
CA GLY A 379 -4.13 -8.97 -11.11
C GLY A 379 -3.39 -7.68 -11.50
N GLN A 380 -3.08 -6.81 -10.55
CA GLN A 380 -2.34 -5.57 -10.81
C GLN A 380 -0.84 -5.85 -10.92
N LEU A 381 -0.32 -5.87 -12.16
CA LEU A 381 1.12 -5.78 -12.43
C LEU A 381 1.69 -4.53 -11.77
N SER A 382 2.80 -4.71 -11.07
CA SER A 382 3.38 -3.77 -10.12
C SER A 382 4.89 -3.74 -10.26
N GLU A 383 5.52 -2.58 -10.21
CA GLU A 383 6.97 -2.39 -10.28
C GLU A 383 7.44 -1.45 -9.17
N THR A 384 8.59 -1.73 -8.58
CA THR A 384 9.24 -0.82 -7.63
C THR A 384 10.76 -0.94 -7.71
N THR A 385 11.47 0.13 -7.34
CA THR A 385 12.93 0.17 -7.29
C THR A 385 13.39 -0.07 -5.86
N LEU A 386 14.20 -1.10 -5.62
CA LEU A 386 14.62 -1.50 -4.28
C LEU A 386 15.87 -0.72 -3.82
N PRO A 387 15.81 0.12 -2.77
CA PRO A 387 16.98 0.86 -2.28
C PRO A 387 18.07 0.00 -1.62
N ASP A 388 17.78 -0.99 -0.77
CA ASP A 388 18.81 -1.91 -0.23
C ASP A 388 18.30 -3.32 0.14
N LYS A 389 17.34 -3.43 1.08
CA LYS A 389 16.77 -4.71 1.57
C LYS A 389 15.37 -4.47 2.15
N HIS A 390 14.41 -5.32 1.80
CA HIS A 390 12.99 -5.02 2.00
C HIS A 390 12.19 -6.22 2.49
N VAL A 391 10.99 -5.92 2.99
CA VAL A 391 10.00 -6.84 3.54
C VAL A 391 8.64 -6.41 3.00
N ILE A 392 8.11 -7.13 2.00
CA ILE A 392 6.71 -6.95 1.58
C ILE A 392 5.84 -7.59 2.65
N GLU A 393 4.81 -6.88 3.12
CA GLU A 393 3.86 -7.35 4.15
C GLU A 393 2.45 -7.42 3.57
N SER A 394 1.98 -8.63 3.28
CA SER A 394 0.67 -8.85 2.69
C SER A 394 -0.35 -9.34 3.74
N GLU A 395 -1.51 -8.66 3.82
CA GLU A 395 -2.69 -9.14 4.54
C GLU A 395 -3.79 -9.56 3.55
N VAL A 396 -4.72 -10.41 4.01
CA VAL A 396 -5.88 -10.88 3.23
C VAL A 396 -7.05 -11.06 4.19
N SER A 397 -8.25 -10.58 3.85
CA SER A 397 -9.45 -10.77 4.69
C SER A 397 -10.10 -12.14 4.49
N CYS A 398 -10.08 -12.66 3.26
CA CYS A 398 -10.58 -13.97 2.86
C CYS A 398 -9.94 -14.43 1.52
N GLY A 399 -9.89 -15.73 1.27
CA GLY A 399 -9.27 -16.30 0.05
C GLY A 399 -7.75 -16.45 0.13
N VAL A 400 -7.13 -16.85 -0.96
CA VAL A 400 -5.67 -17.07 -1.06
C VAL A 400 -5.11 -16.11 -2.10
N LEU A 401 -4.01 -15.41 -1.79
CA LEU A 401 -3.25 -14.66 -2.79
C LEU A 401 -1.94 -15.39 -3.13
N ASP A 402 -1.65 -15.54 -4.41
CA ASP A 402 -0.33 -15.91 -4.91
C ASP A 402 0.41 -14.63 -5.33
N VAL A 403 1.50 -14.30 -4.65
CA VAL A 403 2.39 -13.19 -5.00
C VAL A 403 3.58 -13.74 -5.77
N TYR A 404 3.64 -13.41 -7.05
CA TYR A 404 4.74 -13.73 -7.96
C TYR A 404 5.68 -12.54 -8.06
N VAL A 405 6.99 -12.76 -7.87
CA VAL A 405 8.00 -11.71 -7.92
C VAL A 405 9.12 -12.10 -8.86
N SER A 406 9.60 -11.15 -9.66
CA SER A 406 10.78 -11.31 -10.50
C SER A 406 11.66 -10.05 -10.53
N VAL A 407 12.96 -10.27 -10.73
CA VAL A 407 13.97 -9.23 -10.93
C VAL A 407 14.42 -9.14 -12.40
N THR A 408 13.95 -10.07 -13.24
CA THR A 408 14.35 -10.20 -14.67
C THR A 408 13.17 -10.16 -15.64
N ASN A 409 11.98 -10.61 -15.21
CA ASN A 409 10.76 -10.59 -16.01
C ASN A 409 9.84 -9.45 -15.54
N THR A 410 9.45 -8.58 -16.46
CA THR A 410 8.54 -7.45 -16.24
C THR A 410 7.12 -7.88 -15.84
N LYS A 411 6.71 -9.10 -16.23
CA LYS A 411 5.38 -9.67 -16.01
C LYS A 411 5.48 -11.04 -15.34
N PRO A 412 5.82 -11.11 -14.03
CA PRO A 412 5.87 -12.37 -13.31
C PRO A 412 4.47 -12.98 -13.15
N GLY A 413 4.40 -14.30 -13.01
CA GLY A 413 3.14 -15.03 -12.92
C GLY A 413 3.37 -16.54 -12.79
N PRO A 414 2.34 -17.39 -12.89
CA PRO A 414 2.47 -18.84 -12.67
C PRO A 414 3.48 -19.54 -13.60
N VAL A 415 3.77 -18.95 -14.76
CA VAL A 415 4.70 -19.47 -15.78
C VAL A 415 6.16 -19.11 -15.51
N VAL A 416 6.40 -17.89 -14.99
CA VAL A 416 7.74 -17.32 -14.79
C VAL A 416 7.76 -16.48 -13.52
N TYR A 417 8.59 -16.85 -12.55
CA TYR A 417 8.87 -16.07 -11.35
C TYR A 417 10.26 -16.39 -10.79
N ASP A 418 10.92 -15.42 -10.15
CA ASP A 418 12.13 -15.69 -9.35
C ASP A 418 11.75 -16.18 -7.95
N TYR A 419 10.62 -15.70 -7.42
CA TYR A 419 10.08 -16.09 -6.12
C TYR A 419 8.54 -16.14 -6.17
N LYS A 420 7.94 -17.11 -5.49
CA LYS A 420 6.49 -17.22 -5.29
C LYS A 420 6.16 -17.32 -3.81
N TYR A 421 5.11 -16.62 -3.39
CA TYR A 421 4.61 -16.61 -2.02
C TYR A 421 3.10 -16.87 -2.00
N HIS A 422 2.67 -17.71 -1.08
CA HIS A 422 1.26 -17.98 -0.82
C HIS A 422 0.83 -17.24 0.44
N VAL A 423 -0.14 -16.32 0.30
CA VAL A 423 -0.67 -15.52 1.41
C VAL A 423 -2.06 -16.03 1.77
N ASN A 424 -2.21 -16.48 3.01
CA ASN A 424 -3.49 -16.89 3.57
C ASN A 424 -4.03 -15.81 4.54
N PRO A 425 -5.34 -15.79 4.83
CA PRO A 425 -5.92 -14.83 5.75
C PRO A 425 -5.31 -14.98 7.14
N GLY A 426 -4.85 -13.86 7.70
CA GLY A 426 -4.21 -13.82 9.01
C GLY A 426 -2.71 -14.17 9.05
N THR A 427 -2.11 -14.76 8.01
CA THR A 427 -0.67 -15.03 7.95
C THR A 427 0.08 -13.94 7.16
N PRO A 428 0.62 -12.89 7.81
CA PRO A 428 1.44 -11.90 7.11
C PRO A 428 2.68 -12.57 6.53
N THR A 429 2.81 -12.55 5.21
CA THR A 429 3.95 -13.17 4.52
C THR A 429 5.02 -12.13 4.27
N VAL A 430 6.15 -12.26 4.97
CA VAL A 430 7.33 -11.41 4.84
C VAL A 430 8.17 -11.85 3.64
N LEU A 431 8.17 -11.02 2.59
CA LEU A 431 8.98 -11.27 1.39
C LEU A 431 10.40 -10.74 1.59
N ASN A 432 11.34 -11.62 1.93
CA ASN A 432 12.74 -11.26 2.11
C ASN A 432 13.53 -11.64 0.84
N VAL A 433 13.85 -10.64 0.00
CA VAL A 433 14.67 -10.85 -1.20
C VAL A 433 16.14 -11.00 -0.78
N THR A 434 16.52 -12.20 -0.32
CA THR A 434 17.84 -12.44 0.31
C THR A 434 19.03 -12.52 -0.65
N LYS A 435 18.82 -12.53 -1.97
CA LYS A 435 19.94 -12.30 -2.91
C LYS A 435 20.42 -10.86 -2.73
N ARG A 436 21.75 -10.66 -2.79
CA ARG A 436 22.37 -9.32 -2.85
C ARG A 436 22.02 -8.66 -4.18
N LEU A 437 20.80 -8.13 -4.30
CA LEU A 437 20.46 -7.20 -5.37
C LEU A 437 21.23 -5.90 -5.12
N ALA A 438 21.64 -5.23 -6.20
CA ALA A 438 22.26 -3.92 -6.09
C ALA A 438 21.19 -2.89 -5.67
N ALA A 439 21.60 -1.87 -4.92
CA ALA A 439 20.76 -0.70 -4.69
C ALA A 439 20.30 -0.13 -6.05
N GLY A 440 19.00 0.12 -6.19
CA GLY A 440 18.40 0.54 -7.47
C GLY A 440 17.94 -0.60 -8.39
N THR A 441 17.96 -1.86 -7.95
CA THR A 441 17.39 -2.97 -8.75
C THR A 441 15.88 -2.85 -8.82
N LYS A 442 15.33 -2.82 -10.05
CA LYS A 442 13.89 -2.91 -10.32
C LYS A 442 13.35 -4.29 -9.98
N VAL A 443 12.19 -4.35 -9.35
CA VAL A 443 11.50 -5.58 -9.00
C VAL A 443 10.04 -5.51 -9.41
N TYR A 444 9.62 -6.55 -10.11
CA TYR A 444 8.29 -6.73 -10.66
C TYR A 444 7.50 -7.69 -9.76
N ILE A 445 6.25 -7.34 -9.51
CA ILE A 445 5.35 -8.03 -8.60
C ILE A 445 4.01 -8.22 -9.32
N ASN A 446 3.42 -9.40 -9.19
CA ASN A 446 2.07 -9.71 -9.64
C ASN A 446 1.32 -10.46 -8.55
N VAL A 447 0.18 -9.93 -8.12
CA VAL A 447 -0.63 -10.49 -7.03
C VAL A 447 -1.89 -11.11 -7.59
N VAL A 448 -1.97 -12.44 -7.63
CA VAL A 448 -3.10 -13.19 -8.20
C VAL A 448 -3.95 -13.75 -7.06
N GLY A 449 -5.19 -13.26 -6.91
CA GLY A 449 -6.12 -13.78 -5.92
C GLY A 449 -6.94 -14.96 -6.43
N THR A 450 -7.13 -15.97 -5.58
CA THR A 450 -8.08 -17.07 -5.79
C THR A 450 -9.28 -16.87 -4.88
N PRO A 451 -10.47 -16.53 -5.41
CA PRO A 451 -11.66 -16.32 -4.58
C PRO A 451 -12.15 -17.58 -3.88
N LEU A 452 -12.70 -17.41 -2.67
CA LEU A 452 -13.55 -18.43 -2.05
C LEU A 452 -14.88 -18.50 -2.83
N THR A 453 -15.36 -19.72 -3.08
CA THR A 453 -16.60 -19.95 -3.82
C THR A 453 -17.79 -20.22 -2.88
N GLY A 454 -19.00 -19.91 -3.37
CA GLY A 454 -20.26 -20.18 -2.65
C GLY A 454 -20.69 -19.06 -1.69
N ALA A 455 -21.58 -19.38 -0.74
CA ALA A 455 -22.23 -18.41 0.15
C ALA A 455 -21.29 -17.65 1.10
N ALA A 456 -20.01 -18.04 1.18
CA ALA A 456 -18.97 -17.34 1.93
C ALA A 456 -18.29 -16.19 1.14
N ALA A 457 -18.68 -15.98 -0.13
CA ALA A 457 -18.09 -14.96 -1.01
C ALA A 457 -18.70 -13.55 -0.86
N THR A 458 -19.84 -13.41 -0.17
CA THR A 458 -20.44 -12.10 0.11
C THR A 458 -19.59 -11.35 1.16
N ASN A 459 -19.19 -10.12 0.82
CA ASN A 459 -18.25 -9.27 1.58
C ASN A 459 -16.77 -9.72 1.58
N CYS A 460 -16.31 -10.45 0.56
CA CYS A 460 -14.89 -10.73 0.39
C CYS A 460 -14.12 -9.54 -0.21
N SER A 461 -13.09 -9.04 0.48
CA SER A 461 -12.18 -8.01 -0.02
C SER A 461 -10.71 -8.44 0.05
N TYR A 462 -9.97 -8.18 -1.02
CA TYR A 462 -8.51 -8.33 -1.04
C TYR A 462 -7.89 -6.97 -0.73
N SER A 463 -6.90 -6.93 0.16
CA SER A 463 -6.22 -5.69 0.54
C SER A 463 -4.78 -6.01 0.95
N TRP A 464 -3.87 -5.96 -0.01
CA TRP A 464 -2.45 -6.22 0.23
C TRP A 464 -1.70 -4.89 0.36
N SER A 465 -0.79 -4.83 1.33
CA SER A 465 0.19 -3.77 1.43
C SER A 465 1.53 -4.18 0.81
N LEU A 466 2.24 -3.18 0.32
CA LEU A 466 3.66 -3.21 0.01
C LEU A 466 4.32 -2.20 0.93
N SER A 467 4.78 -2.67 2.09
CA SER A 467 5.69 -1.93 2.96
C SER A 467 7.12 -2.07 2.43
N VAL A 468 7.93 -1.01 2.54
CA VAL A 468 9.34 -0.97 2.11
C VAL A 468 10.21 -0.69 3.33
N THR A 469 10.26 -1.64 4.27
CA THR A 469 10.90 -1.47 5.58
C THR A 469 12.31 -2.08 5.61
N ARG A 470 13.26 -1.39 6.27
CA ARG A 470 14.64 -1.88 6.46
C ARG A 470 14.68 -3.09 7.42
N PRO A 471 15.46 -4.17 7.19
CA PRO A 471 15.26 -5.45 7.89
C PRO A 471 16.02 -5.56 9.22
N LYS A 472 16.03 -4.50 10.06
CA LYS A 472 16.74 -4.56 11.36
C LYS A 472 15.93 -5.17 12.50
N ASP A 473 14.60 -5.22 12.40
CA ASP A 473 13.74 -5.49 13.57
C ASP A 473 12.86 -6.76 13.46
N VAL A 474 12.87 -7.49 12.34
CA VAL A 474 12.13 -8.76 12.21
C VAL A 474 12.94 -9.94 12.76
N LYS A 475 12.84 -10.19 14.07
CA LYS A 475 13.42 -11.38 14.74
C LYS A 475 12.40 -12.51 14.88
N VAL A 476 12.46 -13.50 13.99
CA VAL A 476 11.75 -14.78 14.18
C VAL A 476 12.55 -15.65 15.16
N ILE A 477 11.93 -16.05 16.27
CA ILE A 477 12.58 -16.82 17.35
C ILE A 477 11.97 -18.22 17.43
N CYS A 478 12.81 -19.23 17.29
CA CYS A 478 12.46 -20.64 17.34
C CYS A 478 12.79 -21.24 18.71
N LYS A 479 12.03 -22.27 19.11
CA LYS A 479 12.33 -23.07 20.30
C LYS A 479 12.66 -24.50 19.89
N GLU A 480 13.86 -24.95 20.23
CA GLU A 480 14.30 -26.32 20.05
C GLU A 480 14.67 -26.86 21.44
N ASN A 481 14.06 -27.99 21.84
CA ASN A 481 14.21 -28.59 23.16
C ASN A 481 14.04 -27.60 24.33
N GLY A 482 13.06 -26.69 24.21
CA GLY A 482 12.73 -25.68 25.23
C GLY A 482 13.60 -24.41 25.24
N VAL A 483 14.78 -24.42 24.60
CA VAL A 483 15.71 -23.30 24.57
C VAL A 483 15.36 -22.33 23.43
N LYS A 484 15.34 -21.03 23.71
CA LYS A 484 15.11 -19.98 22.70
C LYS A 484 16.36 -19.80 21.85
N ARG A 485 16.23 -19.86 20.51
CA ARG A 485 17.26 -19.44 19.56
C ARG A 485 16.65 -18.67 18.39
N THR A 486 17.44 -17.85 17.69
CA THR A 486 16.99 -17.26 16.42
C THR A 486 16.64 -18.39 15.44
N CYS A 487 15.53 -18.25 14.71
CA CYS A 487 15.22 -19.18 13.64
C CYS A 487 16.30 -19.09 12.55
N THR A 488 16.76 -20.24 12.08
CA THR A 488 17.53 -20.37 10.85
C THR A 488 16.58 -20.56 9.68
N ASN A 489 17.06 -20.34 8.45
CA ASN A 489 16.26 -20.59 7.25
C ASN A 489 15.68 -22.03 7.21
N ARG A 490 16.38 -22.98 7.83
CA ARG A 490 15.98 -24.40 7.91
C ARG A 490 14.78 -24.66 8.84
N ASP A 491 14.49 -23.75 9.77
CA ASP A 491 13.35 -23.86 10.69
C ASP A 491 12.06 -23.31 10.08
N VAL A 492 12.19 -22.37 9.13
CA VAL A 492 11.07 -21.79 8.37
C VAL A 492 10.54 -22.79 7.33
N ASP A 493 11.44 -23.56 6.72
CA ASP A 493 11.12 -24.51 5.63
C ASP A 493 10.37 -25.79 6.07
N LYS A 494 10.22 -26.06 7.38
CA LYS A 494 9.52 -27.25 7.91
C LYS A 494 8.19 -26.92 8.59
N ALA A 495 7.28 -26.30 7.84
CA ALA A 495 5.87 -26.15 8.22
C ALA A 495 5.09 -27.50 8.12
N GLY A 496 5.58 -28.55 8.78
CA GLY A 496 4.98 -29.88 8.75
C GLY A 496 5.60 -30.80 9.81
N LEU A 497 4.75 -31.23 10.76
CA LEU A 497 4.99 -32.06 11.97
C LEU A 497 4.83 -31.27 13.28
N CYS A 498 3.60 -31.23 13.79
CA CYS A 498 3.35 -30.93 15.20
C CYS A 498 3.54 -32.23 16.02
N SER A 499 4.45 -32.23 17.00
CA SER A 499 4.22 -33.06 18.19
C SER A 499 3.37 -32.25 19.17
N LYS A 500 2.50 -32.94 19.91
CA LYS A 500 1.82 -32.34 21.07
C LYS A 500 2.86 -32.12 22.16
N ASP A 501 2.83 -30.94 22.77
CA ASP A 501 3.06 -30.71 24.19
C ASP A 501 2.40 -29.38 24.59
N GLU A 502 2.07 -29.24 25.88
CA GLU A 502 0.99 -28.37 26.34
C GLU A 502 1.39 -26.88 26.50
N PHE A 503 0.47 -25.98 26.14
CA PHE A 503 0.59 -24.56 26.48
C PHE A 503 0.10 -24.32 27.93
N PRO A 504 0.71 -23.40 28.69
CA PRO A 504 0.29 -23.07 30.06
C PRO A 504 -0.98 -22.21 30.13
N PHE A 505 -1.78 -22.19 29.07
CA PHE A 505 -3.04 -21.46 28.92
C PHE A 505 -3.90 -22.14 27.84
N GLU A 506 -5.22 -21.98 27.92
CA GLU A 506 -6.14 -22.59 26.95
C GLU A 506 -5.91 -22.06 25.54
N ASN A 507 -5.94 -22.96 24.54
CA ASN A 507 -5.88 -22.58 23.13
C ASN A 507 -7.21 -21.88 22.73
N PRO A 508 -7.21 -20.58 22.41
CA PRO A 508 -8.41 -19.85 22.08
C PRO A 508 -8.91 -20.14 20.65
N CYS A 509 -8.13 -20.83 19.81
CA CYS A 509 -8.44 -21.22 18.43
C CYS A 509 -9.48 -22.34 18.34
N THR A 510 -10.51 -22.27 19.17
CA THR A 510 -11.62 -23.22 19.18
C THR A 510 -12.47 -23.07 17.92
N ARG A 511 -13.11 -24.16 17.48
CA ARG A 511 -14.12 -24.13 16.39
C ARG A 511 -15.24 -23.11 16.64
N LYS A 512 -15.52 -22.74 17.91
CA LYS A 512 -16.51 -21.72 18.29
C LYS A 512 -16.01 -20.30 17.99
N ASN A 513 -14.73 -20.00 18.23
CA ASN A 513 -14.14 -18.70 17.97
C ASN A 513 -13.87 -18.49 16.47
N LEU A 514 -13.36 -19.52 15.77
CA LEU A 514 -13.17 -19.49 14.32
C LEU A 514 -14.50 -19.25 13.58
N LYS A 515 -15.60 -19.90 13.98
CA LYS A 515 -16.94 -19.63 13.43
C LYS A 515 -17.47 -18.21 13.66
N ARG A 516 -16.83 -17.43 14.54
CA ARG A 516 -17.17 -16.02 14.84
C ARG A 516 -16.19 -15.04 14.20
N GLY A 517 -15.29 -15.50 13.33
CA GLY A 517 -14.24 -14.66 12.72
C GLY A 517 -13.12 -14.25 13.69
N LEU A 518 -13.10 -14.78 14.92
CA LEU A 518 -12.09 -14.46 15.91
C LEU A 518 -10.83 -15.30 15.63
N VAL A 519 -9.95 -14.73 14.78
CA VAL A 519 -8.66 -15.33 14.39
C VAL A 519 -7.46 -14.71 15.09
N ARG A 520 -7.64 -13.60 15.82
CA ARG A 520 -6.62 -12.97 16.67
C ARG A 520 -7.15 -12.87 18.10
N HIS A 521 -6.32 -13.21 19.08
CA HIS A 521 -6.63 -13.11 20.52
C HIS A 521 -5.43 -12.50 21.27
N PRO A 522 -5.63 -11.85 22.42
CA PRO A 522 -4.51 -11.31 23.21
C PRO A 522 -3.54 -12.41 23.65
N HIS A 523 -2.23 -12.14 23.62
CA HIS A 523 -1.26 -13.03 24.24
C HIS A 523 -1.29 -12.84 25.77
N PRO A 524 -1.46 -13.89 26.58
CA PRO A 524 -1.84 -13.77 28.00
C PRO A 524 -0.77 -13.15 28.91
N PHE A 525 0.48 -13.03 28.44
CA PHE A 525 1.62 -12.57 29.24
C PHE A 525 2.49 -11.51 28.55
N ASP A 526 2.10 -11.03 27.36
CA ASP A 526 2.94 -10.14 26.56
C ASP A 526 2.07 -9.30 25.64
N SER A 527 1.83 -8.04 26.01
CA SER A 527 0.95 -7.13 25.27
C SER A 527 1.52 -6.70 23.92
N THR A 528 2.84 -6.90 23.68
CA THR A 528 3.47 -6.71 22.36
C THR A 528 3.20 -7.89 21.41
N LYS A 529 2.42 -8.88 21.85
CA LYS A 529 2.13 -10.11 21.11
C LYS A 529 0.65 -10.44 21.11
N PHE A 530 0.27 -11.26 20.14
CA PHE A 530 -1.06 -11.82 20.03
C PHE A 530 -1.01 -13.28 19.61
N LEU A 531 -2.05 -14.02 19.97
CA LEU A 531 -2.30 -15.38 19.53
C LEU A 531 -3.05 -15.30 18.21
N LEU A 532 -2.48 -15.88 17.16
CA LEU A 532 -3.10 -16.00 15.84
C LEU A 532 -3.62 -17.43 15.67
N CYS A 533 -4.80 -17.58 15.08
CA CYS A 533 -5.44 -18.86 14.82
C CYS A 533 -5.55 -19.12 13.32
N ASP A 534 -5.15 -20.31 12.88
CA ASP A 534 -5.51 -20.79 11.54
C ASP A 534 -6.90 -21.45 11.52
N LEU A 535 -7.41 -21.68 10.30
CA LEU A 535 -8.73 -22.25 10.05
C LEU A 535 -8.89 -23.71 10.50
N VAL A 536 -7.80 -24.41 10.86
CA VAL A 536 -7.84 -25.77 11.40
C VAL A 536 -7.77 -25.83 12.94
N GLY A 537 -7.67 -24.67 13.61
CA GLY A 537 -7.70 -24.55 15.07
C GLY A 537 -6.33 -24.60 15.74
N LYS A 538 -5.26 -24.42 14.98
CA LYS A 538 -3.89 -24.34 15.51
C LYS A 538 -3.53 -22.89 15.81
N MET A 539 -2.82 -22.72 16.93
CA MET A 539 -2.44 -21.44 17.50
C MET A 539 -0.97 -21.12 17.20
N TYR A 540 -0.70 -19.86 16.90
CA TYR A 540 0.61 -19.27 16.69
C TYR A 540 0.77 -18.05 17.60
N VAL A 541 1.99 -17.69 17.97
CA VAL A 541 2.28 -16.44 18.69
C VAL A 541 2.94 -15.48 17.71
N ALA A 542 2.31 -14.34 17.46
CA ALA A 542 2.82 -13.27 16.62
C ALA A 542 3.17 -12.04 17.47
N SER A 543 4.17 -11.27 17.05
CA SER A 543 4.45 -9.94 17.63
C SER A 543 3.73 -8.85 16.85
N CYS A 544 3.41 -7.76 17.53
CA CYS A 544 3.03 -6.51 16.88
C CYS A 544 4.23 -5.84 16.20
N PRO A 545 4.03 -4.97 15.19
CA PRO A 545 5.11 -4.22 14.54
C PRO A 545 5.75 -3.20 15.50
N GLY A 546 7.08 -3.10 15.51
CA GLY A 546 7.78 -2.20 16.44
C GLY A 546 7.53 -2.56 17.91
N ASP A 547 7.29 -1.54 18.74
CA ASP A 547 6.93 -1.68 20.16
C ASP A 547 5.39 -1.59 20.40
N ASP A 548 4.58 -1.78 19.35
CA ASP A 548 3.12 -1.67 19.41
C ASP A 548 2.47 -2.67 20.37
N ILE A 549 1.30 -2.29 20.89
CA ILE A 549 0.49 -3.13 21.77
C ILE A 549 -0.72 -3.69 21.02
N PHE A 550 -1.01 -4.98 21.23
CA PHE A 550 -2.20 -5.62 20.68
C PHE A 550 -3.46 -5.21 21.47
N ASN A 551 -4.36 -4.50 20.82
CA ASN A 551 -5.65 -4.11 21.38
C ASN A 551 -6.66 -5.26 21.22
N LYS A 552 -7.14 -5.79 22.35
CA LYS A 552 -8.08 -6.92 22.42
C LYS A 552 -9.46 -6.63 21.81
N ASP A 553 -9.89 -5.37 21.84
CA ASP A 553 -11.24 -4.95 21.46
C ASP A 553 -11.32 -4.64 19.95
N THR A 554 -10.21 -4.20 19.35
CA THR A 554 -10.10 -3.97 17.89
C THR A 554 -9.42 -5.11 17.12
N SER A 555 -8.77 -6.05 17.83
CA SER A 555 -7.96 -7.15 17.25
C SER A 555 -6.79 -6.67 16.34
N LYS A 556 -6.23 -5.49 16.64
CA LYS A 556 -5.16 -4.85 15.89
C LYS A 556 -4.01 -4.42 16.80
N CYS A 557 -2.82 -4.31 16.22
CA CYS A 557 -1.67 -3.65 16.83
C CYS A 557 -1.71 -2.14 16.53
N GLY A 558 -1.13 -1.32 17.41
CA GLY A 558 -0.93 0.10 17.13
C GLY A 558 -0.21 0.87 18.24
N PHE A 559 0.37 2.00 17.87
CA PHE A 559 0.97 2.98 18.78
C PHE A 559 -0.12 3.76 19.52
N THR A 560 -0.19 3.63 20.85
CA THR A 560 -0.91 4.60 21.69
C THR A 560 0.01 5.78 21.99
N SER A 561 0.03 6.78 21.10
CA SER A 561 0.79 8.02 21.34
C SER A 561 0.30 8.76 22.60
N PRO A 562 1.19 9.45 23.35
CA PRO A 562 0.79 10.15 24.56
C PRO A 562 -0.03 11.40 24.21
N GLY A 563 -1.28 11.47 24.67
CA GLY A 563 -2.03 12.72 24.74
C GLY A 563 -3.05 12.99 23.63
N SER A 564 -4.02 12.10 23.42
CA SER A 564 -5.42 12.53 23.23
C SER A 564 -6.42 11.40 23.54
N PRO A 565 -7.65 11.73 23.99
CA PRO A 565 -8.49 10.77 24.70
C PRO A 565 -9.44 9.99 23.77
N VAL A 566 -9.44 8.67 23.89
CA VAL A 566 -10.62 7.86 23.56
C VAL A 566 -11.46 7.75 24.83
N GLY A 567 -12.69 8.27 24.78
CA GLY A 567 -13.52 8.47 25.96
C GLY A 567 -13.89 7.17 26.67
N GLY A 568 -13.57 7.10 27.96
CA GLY A 568 -14.26 6.26 28.92
C GLY A 568 -14.72 7.16 30.07
N GLU A 569 -16.03 7.21 30.32
CA GLU A 569 -16.56 7.78 31.55
C GLU A 569 -16.00 6.98 32.75
N ASN A 570 -15.89 7.64 33.92
CA ASN A 570 -15.38 7.13 35.21
C ASN A 570 -13.87 7.35 35.46
N GLY A 571 -13.56 8.29 36.36
CA GLY A 571 -12.24 8.89 36.57
C GLY A 571 -11.19 8.05 37.33
N ASN A 572 -10.98 6.78 36.94
CA ASN A 572 -9.86 5.97 37.43
C ASN A 572 -8.73 5.92 36.39
N TYR A 573 -7.65 6.66 36.63
CA TYR A 573 -6.45 6.65 35.78
C TYR A 573 -5.55 5.47 36.14
N SER A 574 -5.33 4.57 35.18
CA SER A 574 -4.27 3.54 35.26
C SER A 574 -2.94 4.13 34.81
N LEU A 575 -1.88 3.96 35.59
CA LEU A 575 -0.53 4.41 35.20
C LEU A 575 0.14 3.31 34.36
N ALA A 576 0.38 3.60 33.08
CA ALA A 576 1.10 2.70 32.18
C ALA A 576 2.56 2.49 32.63
N ASN A 577 3.12 1.31 32.32
CA ASN A 577 4.35 0.77 32.93
C ASN A 577 5.69 1.45 32.58
N ASN A 578 5.69 2.67 32.04
CA ASN A 578 6.94 3.39 31.72
C ASN A 578 7.35 4.35 32.85
N ASN A 579 8.38 3.94 33.60
CA ASN A 579 9.19 4.71 34.55
C ASN A 579 8.47 5.44 35.72
N GLY A 580 7.16 5.25 35.90
CA GLY A 580 6.38 5.88 36.98
C GLY A 580 5.46 4.96 37.78
N ASN A 581 5.31 3.67 37.42
CA ASN A 581 4.49 2.71 38.17
C ASN A 581 5.31 2.03 39.30
N PRO A 582 5.01 2.27 40.59
CA PRO A 582 5.71 1.65 41.71
C PRO A 582 5.21 0.23 42.06
N CYS A 583 4.13 -0.25 41.44
CA CYS A 583 3.51 -1.56 41.69
C CYS A 583 4.32 -2.73 41.05
N SER A 584 5.63 -2.80 41.31
CA SER A 584 6.46 -3.87 40.77
C SER A 584 6.14 -5.23 41.41
N PRO A 585 6.42 -6.36 40.73
CA PRO A 585 6.26 -7.70 41.30
C PRO A 585 7.05 -7.88 42.61
N GLU A 586 8.20 -7.21 42.75
CA GLU A 586 9.03 -7.25 43.96
C GLU A 586 8.45 -6.43 45.11
N ALA A 587 7.65 -5.40 44.82
CA ALA A 587 6.93 -4.62 45.82
C ALA A 587 5.70 -5.38 46.32
N ILE A 588 4.95 -6.01 45.41
CA ILE A 588 3.80 -6.87 45.73
C ILE A 588 4.24 -8.10 46.54
N ALA A 589 5.36 -8.74 46.17
CA ALA A 589 5.94 -9.83 46.96
C ALA A 589 6.36 -9.43 48.39
N LYS A 590 6.54 -8.12 48.65
CA LYS A 590 6.80 -7.53 49.98
C LYS A 590 5.53 -7.01 50.66
N GLY A 591 4.35 -7.20 50.06
CA GLY A 591 3.06 -6.73 50.57
C GLY A 591 2.83 -5.22 50.42
N GLN A 592 3.55 -4.55 49.53
CA GLN A 592 3.45 -3.10 49.31
C GLN A 592 2.47 -2.80 48.18
N PHE A 593 1.23 -2.45 48.55
CA PHE A 593 0.12 -2.20 47.62
C PHE A 593 -0.26 -0.72 47.46
N TYR A 594 0.42 0.20 48.14
CA TYR A 594 0.05 1.61 48.11
C TYR A 594 1.28 2.53 48.15
N PHE A 595 1.27 3.56 47.29
CA PHE A 595 2.42 4.42 47.02
C PHE A 595 2.03 5.89 46.84
N THR A 596 2.95 6.81 47.13
CA THR A 596 2.75 8.26 46.96
C THR A 596 2.54 8.62 45.50
N TYR A 597 1.44 9.33 45.21
CA TYR A 597 1.27 9.98 43.92
C TYR A 597 1.94 11.37 43.95
N SER A 598 3.22 11.42 43.54
CA SER A 598 4.05 12.64 43.62
C SER A 598 3.44 13.93 43.04
N PRO A 599 2.63 13.91 41.95
CA PRO A 599 2.02 15.13 41.41
C PRO A 599 0.92 15.75 42.28
N ASP A 600 0.26 14.97 43.14
CA ASP A 600 -0.87 15.46 43.96
C ASP A 600 -0.97 14.69 45.28
N LYS A 601 -0.62 15.35 46.39
CA LYS A 601 -0.67 14.77 47.74
C LYS A 601 -2.08 14.49 48.24
N THR A 602 -3.14 14.94 47.57
CA THR A 602 -4.53 14.53 47.85
C THR A 602 -4.90 13.22 47.16
N LYS A 603 -3.93 12.54 46.52
CA LYS A 603 -4.10 11.26 45.83
C LYS A 603 -2.96 10.30 46.18
N PHE A 604 -3.18 9.03 45.90
CA PHE A 604 -2.21 7.96 46.07
C PHE A 604 -2.33 6.93 44.95
N ILE A 605 -1.31 6.11 44.76
CA ILE A 605 -1.34 4.99 43.82
C ILE A 605 -1.71 3.74 44.61
N GLN A 606 -2.76 3.04 44.20
CA GLN A 606 -3.15 1.73 44.70
C GLN A 606 -2.77 0.65 43.68
N CYS A 607 -2.24 -0.47 44.15
CA CYS A 607 -1.93 -1.66 43.37
C CYS A 607 -2.93 -2.78 43.67
N ASN A 608 -3.11 -3.71 42.72
CA ASN A 608 -3.64 -5.04 43.01
C ASN A 608 -2.51 -6.08 43.15
N GLU A 609 -2.87 -7.33 43.37
CA GLU A 609 -1.95 -8.47 43.48
C GLU A 609 -1.20 -8.78 42.17
N TRP A 610 -1.65 -8.24 41.01
CA TRP A 610 -1.12 -8.55 39.68
C TRP A 610 -0.26 -7.44 39.05
N GLY A 611 0.04 -6.35 39.78
CA GLY A 611 0.92 -5.27 39.30
C GLY A 611 0.22 -4.11 38.59
N GLU A 612 -1.10 -4.18 38.45
CA GLU A 612 -1.91 -3.08 37.92
C GLU A 612 -2.00 -1.97 38.98
N SER A 613 -2.05 -0.71 38.51
CA SER A 613 -1.99 0.48 39.38
C SER A 613 -3.05 1.51 39.02
N TRP A 614 -3.62 2.18 40.03
CA TRP A 614 -4.62 3.24 39.86
C TRP A 614 -4.33 4.44 40.76
N VAL A 615 -4.54 5.64 40.24
CA VAL A 615 -4.48 6.87 41.04
C VAL A 615 -5.81 7.09 41.75
N MET A 616 -5.83 6.92 43.07
CA MET A 616 -7.00 6.99 43.95
C MET A 616 -7.00 8.31 44.74
N PRO A 617 -8.16 8.99 44.88
CA PRO A 617 -8.27 10.19 45.70
C PRO A 617 -8.35 9.86 47.20
N CYS A 618 -7.72 10.72 48.01
CA CYS A 618 -7.99 10.82 49.43
C CYS A 618 -9.33 11.51 49.70
N ALA A 619 -9.91 11.26 50.88
CA ALA A 619 -11.14 11.93 51.31
C ALA A 619 -10.94 13.47 51.41
N PRO A 620 -11.97 14.28 51.14
CA PRO A 620 -11.87 15.74 51.21
C PRO A 620 -11.26 16.24 52.53
N GLY A 621 -10.24 17.08 52.44
CA GLY A 621 -9.50 17.60 53.61
C GLY A 621 -8.38 16.69 54.14
N THR A 622 -8.08 15.57 53.48
CA THR A 622 -6.96 14.68 53.81
C THR A 622 -5.90 14.62 52.70
N VAL A 623 -4.70 14.15 53.04
CA VAL A 623 -3.54 13.94 52.14
C VAL A 623 -2.89 12.59 52.42
N TRP A 624 -2.31 11.97 51.40
CA TRP A 624 -1.66 10.67 51.51
C TRP A 624 -0.40 10.73 52.39
N SER A 625 -0.25 9.77 53.29
CA SER A 625 0.96 9.51 54.06
C SER A 625 1.50 8.12 53.76
N GLN A 626 2.69 8.07 53.16
CA GLN A 626 3.35 6.81 52.80
C GLN A 626 3.75 5.98 54.03
N ASP A 627 4.13 6.63 55.12
CA ASP A 627 4.56 5.95 56.35
C ASP A 627 3.36 5.32 57.10
N ALA A 628 2.18 5.93 56.97
CA ALA A 628 0.93 5.43 57.53
C ALA A 628 0.17 4.48 56.57
N TYR A 629 0.55 4.45 55.28
CA TYR A 629 -0.18 3.78 54.19
C TYR A 629 -1.67 4.14 54.14
N THR A 630 -2.02 5.40 54.46
CA THR A 630 -3.40 5.91 54.43
C THR A 630 -3.44 7.44 54.32
N CYS A 631 -4.63 8.00 54.10
CA CYS A 631 -4.86 9.45 54.02
C CYS A 631 -5.08 10.06 55.42
N ILE A 632 -4.45 11.19 55.72
CA ILE A 632 -4.47 11.88 57.03
C ILE A 632 -4.82 13.37 56.86
N HIS A 633 -5.39 14.01 57.90
CA HIS A 633 -5.73 15.44 57.83
C HIS A 633 -4.48 16.36 57.82
N LYS A 634 -4.60 17.50 57.12
CA LYS A 634 -3.50 18.48 56.98
C LYS A 634 -3.25 19.24 58.30
N GLY A 635 -2.30 18.76 59.09
CA GLY A 635 -1.77 19.46 60.27
C GLY A 635 -1.58 18.58 61.51
N ASP A 636 -2.16 17.38 61.54
CA ASP A 636 -2.19 16.55 62.73
C ASP A 636 -0.95 15.65 62.87
N ASN A 637 -0.15 15.92 63.90
CA ASN A 637 0.79 14.94 64.44
C ASN A 637 -0.01 13.81 65.12
N VAL A 638 -0.29 12.75 64.36
CA VAL A 638 -0.85 11.44 64.75
C VAL A 638 -1.46 11.36 66.16
N GLN A 639 -2.77 11.60 66.25
CA GLN A 639 -3.63 11.14 67.34
C GLN A 639 -4.92 10.55 66.73
N VAL A 640 -5.05 9.22 66.77
CA VAL A 640 -6.22 8.51 66.22
C VAL A 640 -7.23 8.25 67.33
N VAL A 641 -8.46 8.74 67.16
CA VAL A 641 -9.58 8.53 68.10
C VAL A 641 -10.59 7.56 67.47
N SER A 642 -11.02 6.53 68.20
CA SER A 642 -11.95 5.48 67.73
C SER A 642 -13.29 5.50 68.49
N ARG A 643 -14.40 5.09 67.84
CA ARG A 643 -15.66 4.81 68.55
C ARG A 643 -16.49 3.70 67.90
N THR A 644 -16.15 2.48 68.30
CA THR A 644 -16.55 1.20 67.72
C THR A 644 -18.06 0.85 67.76
N VAL A 645 -18.47 0.07 66.75
CA VAL A 645 -19.64 -0.83 66.60
C VAL A 645 -21.04 -0.21 66.44
N VAL A 646 -21.59 -0.36 65.23
CA VAL A 646 -22.88 -1.04 65.04
C VAL A 646 -22.70 -2.13 63.99
N SER A 647 -22.91 -3.39 64.37
CA SER A 647 -23.07 -4.50 63.42
C SER A 647 -24.50 -4.53 62.90
N LEU A 648 -24.67 -4.61 61.58
CA LEU A 648 -25.96 -4.91 60.94
C LEU A 648 -25.90 -6.29 60.25
N PRO A 649 -27.05 -6.97 60.06
CA PRO A 649 -27.05 -8.41 59.83
C PRO A 649 -26.65 -8.83 58.41
N VAL A 650 -26.26 -10.11 58.30
CA VAL A 650 -25.94 -10.81 57.06
C VAL A 650 -27.18 -10.89 56.15
N GLY A 651 -27.04 -10.55 54.86
CA GLY A 651 -28.04 -10.88 53.84
C GLY A 651 -27.93 -10.07 52.55
N ASP A 652 -27.96 -8.74 52.67
CA ASP A 652 -28.19 -7.84 51.53
C ASP A 652 -26.96 -7.00 51.13
N ASN A 653 -26.94 -6.56 49.86
CA ASN A 653 -25.96 -5.64 49.31
C ASN A 653 -26.08 -4.26 50.01
N PRO A 654 -25.05 -3.78 50.75
CA PRO A 654 -25.12 -2.52 51.49
C PRO A 654 -25.03 -1.28 50.61
N CYS A 655 -24.74 -1.41 49.31
CA CYS A 655 -24.57 -0.31 48.36
C CYS A 655 -25.91 0.33 47.89
N THR A 656 -26.84 0.58 48.82
CA THR A 656 -28.18 1.10 48.51
C THR A 656 -28.11 2.51 47.89
N PRO A 657 -29.15 2.95 47.14
CA PRO A 657 -29.22 4.31 46.63
C PRO A 657 -29.09 5.38 47.73
N GLU A 658 -29.71 5.20 48.91
CA GLU A 658 -29.58 6.18 50.01
C GLU A 658 -28.17 6.24 50.61
N ALA A 659 -27.44 5.12 50.63
CA ALA A 659 -26.08 5.09 51.14
C ALA A 659 -25.11 5.81 50.19
N ARG A 660 -25.26 5.58 48.87
CA ARG A 660 -24.54 6.31 47.81
C ARG A 660 -24.85 7.81 47.82
N ALA A 661 -26.11 8.20 48.02
CA ALA A 661 -26.51 9.60 48.15
C ALA A 661 -25.87 10.31 49.37
N LYS A 662 -25.37 9.56 50.35
CA LYS A 662 -24.61 10.06 51.51
C LYS A 662 -23.09 9.93 51.35
N GLY A 663 -22.61 9.55 50.17
CA GLY A 663 -21.18 9.33 49.89
C GLY A 663 -20.59 8.10 50.57
N GLN A 664 -21.42 7.16 51.05
CA GLN A 664 -20.95 5.95 51.74
C GLN A 664 -20.70 4.84 50.73
N PHE A 665 -19.43 4.66 50.36
CA PHE A 665 -18.98 3.66 49.38
C PHE A 665 -18.24 2.47 50.01
N TYR A 666 -18.09 2.43 51.33
CA TYR A 666 -17.33 1.39 52.02
C TYR A 666 -18.03 0.91 53.30
N PHE A 667 -18.12 -0.41 53.46
CA PHE A 667 -18.90 -1.09 54.50
C PHE A 667 -18.12 -2.25 55.11
N PRO A 668 -18.42 -2.69 56.35
CA PRO A 668 -17.68 -3.78 56.98
C PRO A 668 -18.09 -5.12 56.38
N TYR A 669 -17.14 -6.01 56.09
CA TYR A 669 -17.45 -7.37 55.67
C TYR A 669 -17.67 -8.25 56.92
N SER A 670 -18.95 -8.51 57.22
CA SER A 670 -19.39 -9.02 58.53
C SER A 670 -18.85 -10.39 58.94
N SER A 671 -18.32 -11.19 58.02
CA SER A 671 -17.75 -12.52 58.28
C SER A 671 -16.22 -12.56 58.37
N ASP A 672 -15.50 -11.50 57.99
CA ASP A 672 -14.03 -11.45 58.05
C ASP A 672 -13.56 -10.00 58.19
N GLU A 673 -13.12 -9.64 59.40
CA GLU A 673 -12.61 -8.30 59.75
C GLU A 673 -11.34 -7.90 59.00
N THR A 674 -10.65 -8.84 58.33
CA THR A 674 -9.54 -8.53 57.41
C THR A 674 -10.03 -8.15 56.01
N LYS A 675 -11.34 -7.93 55.84
CA LYS A 675 -11.96 -7.54 54.57
C LYS A 675 -13.03 -6.46 54.79
N PHE A 676 -13.38 -5.78 53.70
CA PHE A 676 -14.45 -4.79 53.65
C PHE A 676 -15.21 -4.89 52.33
N ILE A 677 -16.38 -4.27 52.23
CA ILE A 677 -17.17 -4.19 51.00
C ILE A 677 -16.98 -2.80 50.40
N GLN A 678 -16.56 -2.73 49.14
CA GLN A 678 -16.46 -1.50 48.34
C GLN A 678 -17.62 -1.42 47.34
N CYS A 679 -18.20 -0.24 47.20
CA CYS A 679 -19.28 0.07 46.27
C CYS A 679 -18.81 0.98 45.14
N ASN A 680 -19.42 0.86 43.96
CA ASN A 680 -19.36 1.91 42.93
C ASN A 680 -20.60 2.82 42.94
N GLU A 681 -20.58 3.86 42.10
CA GLU A 681 -21.66 4.85 41.99
C GLU A 681 -22.99 4.27 41.47
N TRP A 682 -22.99 3.10 40.83
CA TRP A 682 -24.22 2.41 40.37
C TRP A 682 -24.78 1.39 41.38
N GLY A 683 -24.09 1.13 42.50
CA GLY A 683 -24.57 0.26 43.58
C GLY A 683 -24.13 -1.21 43.49
N GLN A 684 -23.12 -1.50 42.69
CA GLN A 684 -22.46 -2.81 42.66
C GLN A 684 -21.42 -2.89 43.79
N SER A 685 -21.23 -4.09 44.35
CA SER A 685 -20.42 -4.34 45.55
C SER A 685 -19.32 -5.38 45.32
N TRP A 686 -18.12 -5.16 45.86
CA TRP A 686 -17.02 -6.13 45.87
C TRP A 686 -16.44 -6.29 47.27
N VAL A 687 -15.98 -7.51 47.60
CA VAL A 687 -15.27 -7.78 48.87
C VAL A 687 -13.77 -7.58 48.64
N MET A 688 -13.17 -6.67 49.40
CA MET A 688 -11.78 -6.24 49.27
C MET A 688 -10.97 -6.61 50.52
N PRO A 689 -9.73 -7.12 50.39
CA PRO A 689 -8.87 -7.42 51.53
C PRO A 689 -8.21 -6.17 52.12
N CYS A 690 -8.05 -6.17 53.44
CA CYS A 690 -7.16 -5.28 54.17
C CYS A 690 -5.71 -5.75 54.03
N ALA A 691 -4.77 -4.81 54.18
CA ALA A 691 -3.34 -5.11 54.18
C ALA A 691 -2.96 -6.09 55.31
N PRO A 692 -1.88 -6.89 55.17
CA PRO A 692 -1.49 -7.86 56.19
C PRO A 692 -1.32 -7.26 57.59
N ARG A 693 -1.95 -7.89 58.59
CA ARG A 693 -2.02 -7.45 60.01
C ARG A 693 -2.90 -6.21 60.27
N THR A 694 -3.69 -5.75 59.30
CA THR A 694 -4.74 -4.76 59.52
C THR A 694 -6.14 -5.36 59.42
N VAL A 695 -7.12 -4.68 60.01
CA VAL A 695 -8.55 -5.02 60.06
C VAL A 695 -9.37 -3.78 59.74
N TRP A 696 -10.54 -3.95 59.12
CA TRP A 696 -11.37 -2.84 58.69
C TRP A 696 -11.95 -2.04 59.86
N SER A 697 -11.88 -0.71 59.78
CA SER A 697 -12.53 0.22 60.69
C SER A 697 -13.57 1.05 59.95
N GLN A 698 -14.84 0.83 60.26
CA GLN A 698 -15.94 1.57 59.65
C GLN A 698 -15.92 3.07 60.00
N ASP A 699 -15.46 3.42 61.21
CA ASP A 699 -15.39 4.81 61.68
C ASP A 699 -14.38 5.64 60.86
N ALA A 700 -13.29 4.99 60.42
CA ALA A 700 -12.20 5.60 59.67
C ALA A 700 -12.30 5.33 58.15
N TYR A 701 -13.31 4.57 57.71
CA TYR A 701 -13.46 4.05 56.34
C TYR A 701 -12.15 3.48 55.75
N THR A 702 -11.35 2.80 56.58
CA THR A 702 -10.02 2.27 56.19
C THR A 702 -9.57 1.12 57.11
N CYS A 703 -8.53 0.40 56.72
CA CYS A 703 -7.97 -0.72 57.48
C CYS A 703 -6.89 -0.25 58.49
N ILE A 704 -6.98 -0.69 59.75
CA ILE A 704 -6.11 -0.30 60.87
C ILE A 704 -5.42 -1.51 61.53
N ARG A 705 -4.26 -1.34 62.18
CA ARG A 705 -3.54 -2.47 62.80
C ARG A 705 -4.32 -3.10 63.96
N LYS A 706 -4.42 -4.43 63.96
CA LYS A 706 -5.15 -5.22 64.97
C LYS A 706 -4.46 -5.17 66.33
N GLY A 707 -5.18 -4.76 67.39
CA GLY A 707 -4.72 -4.81 68.79
C GLY A 707 -4.44 -3.48 69.50
N TYR A 708 -4.88 -2.33 68.96
CA TYR A 708 -4.70 -1.01 69.59
C TYR A 708 -5.91 -0.57 70.43
N ASN A 709 -5.70 -0.20 71.69
CA ASN A 709 -6.70 0.38 72.59
C ASN A 709 -5.98 1.29 73.61
N PRO A 710 -6.30 2.61 73.65
CA PRO A 710 -6.84 3.16 74.90
C PRO A 710 -7.89 4.28 74.74
N ARG A 711 -8.72 4.42 75.79
CA ARG A 711 -9.58 5.57 76.15
C ARG A 711 -9.10 6.14 77.52
N PRO A 712 -9.69 7.20 78.11
CA PRO A 712 -10.56 8.29 77.60
C PRO A 712 -9.93 9.69 77.86
N ASN A 713 -10.45 10.81 77.34
CA ASN A 713 -11.39 11.79 77.96
C ASN A 713 -11.25 13.10 77.14
N LEU A 714 -12.18 14.05 77.01
CA LEU A 714 -13.41 14.39 77.76
C LEU A 714 -14.53 14.91 76.80
N GLU A 715 -15.66 15.34 77.35
CA GLU A 715 -16.99 15.41 76.72
C GLU A 715 -17.35 16.61 75.81
N PRO A 716 -18.42 16.51 74.99
CA PRO A 716 -18.96 17.57 74.13
C PRO A 716 -20.05 18.44 74.80
N PRO A 717 -20.30 19.65 74.25
CA PRO A 717 -21.67 20.08 73.89
C PRO A 717 -21.74 20.97 72.61
N VAL A 718 -22.85 21.25 71.89
CA VAL A 718 -24.24 20.72 71.78
C VAL A 718 -24.87 21.26 70.44
N THR A 719 -26.16 20.98 70.16
CA THR A 719 -27.07 21.56 69.11
C THR A 719 -27.03 23.11 68.99
N SER A 720 -27.56 23.82 67.97
CA SER A 720 -28.80 23.65 67.17
C SER A 720 -28.86 24.58 65.94
N ALA A 721 -29.88 24.42 65.08
CA ALA A 721 -30.29 25.39 64.04
C ALA A 721 -31.11 26.57 64.64
N PRO A 722 -31.76 27.48 63.85
CA PRO A 722 -31.38 28.21 62.62
C PRO A 722 -31.49 29.76 62.80
N ALA A 723 -31.38 30.52 61.69
CA ALA A 723 -32.07 31.81 61.38
C ALA A 723 -31.19 33.05 61.04
N SER A 724 -31.44 33.57 59.82
CA SER A 724 -31.52 34.97 59.38
C SER A 724 -30.92 36.13 60.21
N THR A 725 -30.00 36.90 59.58
CA THR A 725 -30.16 38.37 59.39
C THR A 725 -29.37 38.88 58.17
N THR A 726 -30.07 39.41 57.17
CA THR A 726 -29.60 40.42 56.18
C THR A 726 -29.47 41.82 56.85
N PRO A 727 -29.04 42.94 56.20
CA PRO A 727 -28.83 43.17 54.75
C PRO A 727 -27.58 44.03 54.38
N ILE A 728 -27.61 44.54 53.12
CA ILE A 728 -26.96 45.74 52.54
C ILE A 728 -25.69 45.40 51.72
N THR A 729 -25.55 45.70 50.41
CA THR A 729 -26.27 46.64 49.51
C THR A 729 -26.48 46.08 48.08
N THR A 730 -27.66 46.30 47.50
CA THR A 730 -27.93 46.48 46.04
C THR A 730 -27.40 47.86 45.56
N PRO A 731 -27.44 48.31 44.26
CA PRO A 731 -28.32 47.94 43.12
C PRO A 731 -27.60 47.47 41.82
N THR A 732 -28.18 46.65 40.91
CA THR A 732 -29.27 46.92 39.90
C THR A 732 -28.69 47.73 38.70
N THR A 733 -28.84 47.41 37.39
CA THR A 733 -29.86 46.62 36.66
C THR A 733 -29.39 46.15 35.26
N THR A 734 -29.93 45.04 34.78
CA THR A 734 -30.19 44.67 33.35
C THR A 734 -31.14 45.68 32.65
N PRO A 735 -31.33 45.75 31.30
CA PRO A 735 -31.85 44.61 30.52
C PRO A 735 -31.54 44.49 29.00
N ILE A 736 -31.97 43.35 28.49
CA ILE A 736 -32.24 42.91 27.11
C ILE A 736 -32.85 44.00 26.19
N THR A 737 -32.42 44.06 24.92
CA THR A 737 -33.34 44.14 23.74
C THR A 737 -32.63 43.94 22.38
N THR A 738 -33.25 43.12 21.53
CA THR A 738 -33.17 43.10 20.05
C THR A 738 -34.23 44.04 19.45
N PRO A 739 -34.40 44.17 18.11
CA PRO A 739 -33.44 44.40 17.00
C PRO A 739 -33.89 45.58 16.08
N ILE A 740 -32.99 46.21 15.31
CA ILE A 740 -33.37 47.16 14.22
C ILE A 740 -32.46 47.01 12.98
N THR A 741 -33.05 47.20 11.79
CA THR A 741 -32.51 46.96 10.45
C THR A 741 -32.05 48.24 9.71
N THR A 742 -31.18 48.08 8.69
CA THR A 742 -30.91 48.99 7.53
C THR A 742 -30.27 50.39 7.76
N PRO A 743 -29.62 51.02 6.74
CA PRO A 743 -29.09 50.53 5.45
C PRO A 743 -27.64 50.97 5.06
N ILE A 744 -27.02 50.21 4.13
CA ILE A 744 -26.10 50.60 3.02
C ILE A 744 -25.01 51.69 3.27
N THR A 745 -23.74 51.30 3.16
CA THR A 745 -22.70 52.04 2.40
C THR A 745 -21.65 51.06 1.86
N GLU A 746 -21.11 51.32 0.67
CA GLU A 746 -20.20 50.44 -0.10
C GLU A 746 -18.71 50.46 0.37
N PRO A 747 -17.86 49.52 -0.11
CA PRO A 747 -16.64 49.13 0.60
C PRO A 747 -15.39 49.98 0.32
N THR A 748 -14.52 50.08 1.31
CA THR A 748 -13.14 50.55 1.15
C THR A 748 -12.26 49.49 0.49
N THR A 749 -11.58 49.86 -0.58
CA THR A 749 -10.63 49.03 -1.32
C THR A 749 -9.27 48.97 -0.61
N THR A 750 -8.77 47.75 -0.39
CA THR A 750 -7.34 47.48 -0.18
C THR A 750 -6.91 46.42 -1.19
N SER A 751 -6.66 46.86 -2.43
CA SER A 751 -6.09 46.01 -3.47
C SER A 751 -4.60 45.80 -3.19
N SER A 752 -4.22 44.54 -2.89
CA SER A 752 -2.85 44.08 -3.12
C SER A 752 -2.45 44.38 -4.57
N PRO A 753 -1.18 44.77 -4.84
CA PRO A 753 -0.69 44.97 -6.19
C PRO A 753 -0.84 43.68 -7.00
N ASN A 754 -1.53 43.77 -8.13
CA ASN A 754 -1.69 42.65 -9.06
C ASN A 754 -0.30 42.13 -9.50
N PRO A 755 0.10 40.89 -9.16
CA PRO A 755 1.43 40.38 -9.50
C PRO A 755 1.55 39.95 -10.97
N CYS A 756 0.44 39.89 -11.71
CA CYS A 756 0.37 39.53 -13.12
C CYS A 756 0.82 40.69 -14.04
N THR A 757 2.04 41.17 -13.84
CA THR A 757 2.64 42.24 -14.66
C THR A 757 3.05 41.73 -16.05
N ASP A 758 3.18 42.63 -17.03
CA ASP A 758 3.72 42.26 -18.35
C ASP A 758 5.11 41.62 -18.26
N GLU A 759 5.91 42.01 -17.26
CA GLU A 759 7.22 41.42 -16.96
C GLU A 759 7.11 40.01 -16.36
N ALA A 760 6.15 39.76 -15.47
CA ALA A 760 5.85 38.42 -14.97
C ALA A 760 5.39 37.49 -16.11
N LEU A 761 4.49 37.97 -16.97
CA LEU A 761 4.01 37.22 -18.14
C LEU A 761 5.12 36.96 -19.17
N ALA A 762 6.01 37.93 -19.40
CA ALA A 762 7.18 37.77 -20.27
C ALA A 762 8.24 36.80 -19.70
N ASN A 763 8.31 36.66 -18.37
CA ASN A 763 9.14 35.68 -17.67
C ASN A 763 8.38 34.36 -17.37
N GLU A 764 7.23 34.13 -18.00
CA GLU A 764 6.38 32.93 -17.87
C GLU A 764 5.93 32.59 -16.43
N GLN A 765 5.87 33.58 -15.53
CA GLN A 765 5.39 33.43 -14.16
C GLN A 765 3.87 33.67 -14.08
N PHE A 766 3.09 32.59 -14.08
CA PHE A 766 1.62 32.64 -14.03
C PHE A 766 0.99 32.39 -12.66
N TYR A 767 1.80 32.08 -11.63
CA TYR A 767 1.30 31.76 -10.30
C TYR A 767 2.14 32.42 -9.20
N PHE A 768 1.45 33.02 -8.23
CA PHE A 768 2.03 33.82 -7.16
C PHE A 768 1.42 33.46 -5.80
N PRO A 769 2.16 33.63 -4.68
CA PRO A 769 1.59 33.38 -3.36
C PRO A 769 0.56 34.45 -3.03
N HIS A 770 -0.50 34.09 -2.31
CA HIS A 770 -1.44 35.07 -1.79
C HIS A 770 -0.86 35.74 -0.52
N GLU A 771 -0.73 37.07 -0.52
CA GLU A 771 0.05 37.85 0.47
C GLU A 771 -0.26 37.60 1.97
N SER A 772 -1.46 37.09 2.27
CA SER A 772 -1.98 36.97 3.64
C SER A 772 -2.65 35.63 3.96
N ASP A 773 -2.62 34.67 3.03
CA ASP A 773 -3.30 33.38 3.21
C ASP A 773 -2.54 32.30 2.45
N GLU A 774 -1.71 31.55 3.17
CA GLU A 774 -0.90 30.46 2.62
C GLU A 774 -1.77 29.30 2.07
N THR A 775 -3.08 29.27 2.38
CA THR A 775 -4.02 28.32 1.76
C THR A 775 -4.57 28.83 0.43
N LYS A 776 -4.07 29.95 -0.09
CA LYS A 776 -4.49 30.54 -1.38
C LYS A 776 -3.28 30.90 -2.24
N TYR A 777 -3.55 31.02 -3.53
CA TYR A 777 -2.58 31.51 -4.52
C TYR A 777 -3.28 32.36 -5.57
N ILE A 778 -2.51 33.16 -6.30
CA ILE A 778 -2.99 33.99 -7.40
C ILE A 778 -2.59 33.31 -8.70
N GLN A 779 -3.56 33.11 -9.60
CA GLN A 779 -3.36 32.64 -10.97
C GLN A 779 -3.56 33.79 -11.95
N CYS A 780 -2.62 33.96 -12.87
CA CYS A 780 -2.67 34.96 -13.92
C CYS A 780 -3.24 34.39 -15.23
N ASP A 781 -4.09 35.14 -15.91
CA ASP A 781 -4.40 34.90 -17.32
C ASP A 781 -3.37 35.54 -18.28
N LYS A 782 -3.53 35.33 -19.59
CA LYS A 782 -2.63 35.88 -20.62
C LYS A 782 -2.87 37.38 -20.90
N GLN A 783 -3.81 38.01 -20.20
CA GLN A 783 -4.20 39.41 -20.32
C GLN A 783 -3.79 40.22 -19.07
N GLY A 784 -3.14 39.60 -18.09
CA GLY A 784 -2.70 40.23 -16.84
C GLY A 784 -3.77 40.26 -15.74
N SER A 785 -4.88 39.52 -15.87
CA SER A 785 -5.89 39.43 -14.81
C SER A 785 -5.46 38.42 -13.73
N ALA A 786 -5.48 38.85 -12.47
CA ALA A 786 -5.29 37.98 -11.31
C ALA A 786 -6.61 37.34 -10.84
N VAL A 787 -6.59 36.03 -10.61
CA VAL A 787 -7.68 35.26 -9.99
C VAL A 787 -7.15 34.55 -8.74
N VAL A 788 -7.74 34.81 -7.58
CA VAL A 788 -7.40 34.08 -6.35
C VAL A 788 -8.01 32.67 -6.38
N LYS A 789 -7.18 31.67 -6.10
CA LYS A 789 -7.52 30.25 -6.02
C LYS A 789 -7.25 29.72 -4.62
N GLN A 790 -7.99 28.69 -4.22
CA GLN A 790 -7.96 28.08 -2.88
C GLN A 790 -7.30 26.71 -2.95
N CYS A 791 -6.26 26.49 -2.15
CA CYS A 791 -5.66 25.17 -1.93
C CYS A 791 -6.63 24.23 -1.20
N LYS A 792 -6.48 22.93 -1.46
CA LYS A 792 -7.27 21.86 -0.82
C LYS A 792 -7.08 21.86 0.70
N SER A 793 -8.12 21.49 1.45
CA SER A 793 -8.06 21.49 2.92
C SER A 793 -6.87 20.68 3.45
N GLY A 794 -6.03 21.29 4.30
CA GLY A 794 -4.79 20.70 4.81
C GLY A 794 -3.59 20.82 3.86
N THR A 795 -3.62 21.72 2.87
CA THR A 795 -2.47 22.06 2.01
C THR A 795 -2.25 23.57 1.93
N THR A 796 -0.99 23.98 1.77
CA THR A 796 -0.55 25.36 1.59
C THR A 796 0.20 25.52 0.27
N TRP A 797 0.17 26.72 -0.31
CA TRP A 797 0.85 27.03 -1.57
C TRP A 797 2.36 27.09 -1.39
N SER A 798 3.10 26.35 -2.22
CA SER A 798 4.55 26.44 -2.33
C SER A 798 4.94 27.12 -3.64
N GLN A 799 5.58 28.29 -3.54
CA GLN A 799 6.03 29.04 -4.71
C GLN A 799 7.14 28.32 -5.48
N ASP A 800 8.04 27.62 -4.79
CA ASP A 800 9.15 26.88 -5.41
C ASP A 800 8.66 25.68 -6.25
N HIS A 801 7.50 25.12 -5.87
CA HIS A 801 6.89 23.96 -6.55
C HIS A 801 5.70 24.33 -7.45
N TYR A 802 5.28 25.60 -7.46
CA TYR A 802 4.10 26.11 -8.15
C TYR A 802 2.82 25.27 -7.93
N ARG A 803 2.64 24.74 -6.71
CA ARG A 803 1.50 23.88 -6.34
C ARG A 803 1.19 23.94 -4.84
N CYS A 804 0.00 23.49 -4.46
CA CYS A 804 -0.36 23.27 -3.06
C CYS A 804 0.29 21.96 -2.54
N ILE A 805 0.93 22.00 -1.38
CA ILE A 805 1.61 20.87 -0.72
C ILE A 805 1.11 20.68 0.72
N LYS A 806 1.34 19.51 1.32
CA LYS A 806 1.13 19.30 2.76
C LYS A 806 2.37 19.75 3.54
N GLU A 807 2.17 20.26 4.76
CA GLU A 807 3.29 20.52 5.68
C GLU A 807 4.18 19.27 5.85
N GLY A 808 5.49 19.45 5.68
CA GLY A 808 6.48 18.38 5.84
C GLY A 808 6.72 17.49 4.59
N ALA A 809 6.18 17.84 3.43
CA ALA A 809 6.56 17.22 2.16
C ALA A 809 7.67 18.04 1.47
N GLU A 810 8.92 17.59 1.62
CA GLU A 810 10.06 17.97 0.77
C GLU A 810 10.00 17.24 -0.58
#